data_AF-A0A7J6CMI2-F1
#
_entry.id   AF-A0A7J6CMI2-F1
#
_cell.length_a   1.000
_cell.length_b   1.000
_cell.length_c   1.000
_cell.angle_alpha   90.00
_cell.angle_beta   90.00
_cell.angle_gamma   90.00
#
_symmetry.space_group_name_H-M   'P 1'
#
loop_
_entity.id
_entity.type
_entity.pdbx_description
1 polymer ?
#
loop_
_entity_poly.entity_id
_entity_poly.type
_entity_poly.pdbx_seq_one_letter_code
_entity_poly.pdbx_strand_id
1 'polypeptide(L)'
;MAAAVAERDMAYFTFRNKELANEIQEIHEILTKNNVTVATASIPPQVPCTTHSLGSHLSCLRKLTKGSNSIEDVQTATMTYNGRYKNTWPFDALYNYCQVSESFSISEDSSYPAVLWNCHSSRFHPRAFTFVLATQAITRFYRHWTPPARTITAEQMSQQDSSQVWECFSQTNNSGNTGDQSRGEPKNQHSSTDSAGKGATSQPTSETTGNENKNPYTFRPNDNGRNEAPGKKTLSSENAEKMCKKAKSDEVQNPKPTHGASGESSSNRPSQGAPMYNSDSSSSGTRSKPGIQLGPTYPIQYLKTMQNYSTEMDKKLLGHVMIDMTCFKSGVMVPYHKSHVWDSYHVKLPHLYPRPQSYNKSHAPPTRWEATCHALRKLTKGSNSIGDVQTAIMSYNSNNKDKWTFDALYLYGQRLHSVDNNLDSLIPKMAKLALDLPDLIKQPIPLLRQQQNQAITMSQQQISSLLANAFFCTFPHRNDTKPGSEYANFPTINFSSLFANEKDSERLNQKGEKLRAIFHYFNTVTKESHDQGPAKPDGLVSFERISIPPSQLPDWNKQKMPLRNLHVSSEGSIEKEGTGMLQVDFANKYIGGGVLKSGLVQEEILFLMSPELIVARLFTEKLADNECLKITGPQMYSLSSGYSRSFFWKGPFDDCTKRDVWKRRYRQIVAIDALELKYPKDQYTKENITRELNKAFVGFHGNPKTAIATGNWGCGAFKGDHTLKALIQLMAAAVAERDMAYFTFRNKELANEIQEIHEILTKNNVTVDKLYKWLKEFCGQHAREHNSQADLYGFIKVKIGFRASLL
;
A
#
# COMPACT_ATOMS: atom_id res chain seq x y z
N MET A 1 -51.75 -35.63 11.79
CA MET A 1 -51.44 -35.04 10.47
C MET A 1 -49.99 -34.61 10.33
N ALA A 2 -49.47 -33.64 11.11
CA ALA A 2 -48.11 -33.09 10.92
C ALA A 2 -46.99 -34.14 10.75
N ALA A 3 -46.94 -35.18 11.59
CA ALA A 3 -45.94 -36.26 11.47
C ALA A 3 -46.01 -37.00 10.11
N ALA A 4 -47.21 -37.31 9.62
CA ALA A 4 -47.43 -37.99 8.34
C ALA A 4 -47.15 -37.11 7.11
N VAL A 5 -47.01 -35.79 7.29
CA VAL A 5 -46.47 -34.88 6.26
C VAL A 5 -44.94 -34.97 6.27
N ALA A 6 -44.32 -34.87 7.45
CA ALA A 6 -42.86 -34.95 7.61
C ALA A 6 -42.27 -36.28 7.08
N GLU A 7 -42.92 -37.42 7.31
CA GLU A 7 -42.49 -38.71 6.74
C GLU A 7 -42.61 -38.76 5.21
N ARG A 8 -43.67 -38.17 4.64
CA ARG A 8 -43.84 -38.05 3.18
C ARG A 8 -42.76 -37.16 2.56
N ASP A 9 -42.47 -36.03 3.17
CA ASP A 9 -41.47 -35.09 2.68
C ASP A 9 -40.05 -35.67 2.79
N MET A 10 -39.74 -36.38 3.88
CA MET A 10 -38.50 -37.16 4.04
C MET A 10 -38.35 -38.25 2.97
N ALA A 11 -39.40 -39.03 2.71
CA ALA A 11 -39.40 -40.05 1.66
C ALA A 11 -39.19 -39.42 0.27
N TYR A 12 -39.85 -38.29 -0.01
CA TYR A 12 -39.74 -37.56 -1.28
C TYR A 12 -38.35 -36.94 -1.48
N PHE A 13 -37.74 -36.38 -0.43
CA PHE A 13 -36.35 -35.92 -0.46
C PHE A 13 -35.35 -37.07 -0.68
N THR A 14 -35.58 -38.21 -0.03
CA THR A 14 -34.70 -39.40 -0.16
C THR A 14 -34.79 -40.01 -1.56
N PHE A 15 -35.98 -40.00 -2.17
CA PHE A 15 -36.20 -40.49 -3.54
C PHE A 15 -35.50 -39.58 -4.58
N ARG A 16 -35.74 -38.26 -4.55
CA ARG A 16 -35.12 -37.34 -5.52
C ARG A 16 -33.59 -37.31 -5.46
N ASN A 17 -32.99 -37.47 -4.28
CA ASN A 17 -31.53 -37.54 -4.16
C ASN A 17 -30.96 -38.84 -4.75
N LYS A 18 -31.71 -39.94 -4.78
CA LYS A 18 -31.32 -41.17 -5.50
C LYS A 18 -31.44 -41.01 -7.01
N GLU A 19 -32.50 -40.38 -7.53
CA GLU A 19 -32.60 -40.08 -8.97
C GLU A 19 -31.44 -39.19 -9.43
N LEU A 20 -31.18 -38.08 -8.71
CA LEU A 20 -30.08 -37.17 -9.06
C LEU A 20 -28.71 -37.83 -8.95
N ALA A 21 -28.47 -38.70 -7.97
CA ALA A 21 -27.24 -39.47 -7.86
C ALA A 21 -27.07 -40.45 -9.05
N ASN A 22 -28.15 -41.13 -9.45
CA ASN A 22 -28.13 -42.04 -10.60
C ASN A 22 -27.92 -41.29 -11.94
N GLU A 23 -28.53 -40.11 -12.13
CA GLU A 23 -28.29 -39.29 -13.34
C GLU A 23 -26.85 -38.77 -13.39
N ILE A 24 -26.26 -38.38 -12.25
CA ILE A 24 -24.84 -37.98 -12.16
C ILE A 24 -23.91 -39.18 -12.43
N GLN A 25 -24.26 -40.37 -11.92
CA GLN A 25 -23.55 -41.62 -12.17
C GLN A 25 -23.58 -41.97 -13.69
N GLU A 26 -24.74 -41.91 -14.34
CA GLU A 26 -24.90 -42.17 -15.78
C GLU A 26 -24.10 -41.17 -16.63
N ILE A 27 -24.11 -39.88 -16.28
CA ILE A 27 -23.28 -38.86 -16.93
C ILE A 27 -21.79 -39.14 -16.73
N HIS A 28 -21.37 -39.53 -15.52
CA HIS A 28 -19.98 -39.88 -15.22
C HIS A 28 -19.52 -41.12 -16.01
N GLU A 29 -20.36 -42.14 -16.13
CA GLU A 29 -20.08 -43.34 -16.92
C GLU A 29 -20.00 -43.02 -18.42
N ILE A 30 -20.90 -42.19 -18.96
CA ILE A 30 -20.83 -41.72 -20.35
C ILE A 30 -19.53 -40.96 -20.63
N LEU A 31 -19.10 -40.06 -19.73
CA LEU A 31 -17.86 -39.30 -19.88
C LEU A 31 -16.61 -40.20 -19.76
N THR A 32 -16.60 -41.12 -18.78
CA THR A 32 -15.52 -42.09 -18.57
C THR A 32 -15.36 -43.00 -19.79
N LYS A 33 -16.47 -43.49 -20.36
CA LYS A 33 -16.51 -44.36 -21.55
C LYS A 33 -16.06 -43.66 -22.84
N ASN A 34 -15.87 -42.34 -22.80
CA ASN A 34 -15.31 -41.51 -23.88
C ASN A 34 -13.95 -40.89 -23.50
N ASN A 35 -13.25 -41.43 -22.48
CA ASN A 35 -11.94 -40.96 -22.00
C ASN A 35 -11.89 -39.48 -21.56
N VAL A 36 -13.01 -38.92 -21.06
CA VAL A 36 -13.05 -37.54 -20.52
C VAL A 36 -12.94 -37.57 -19.00
N THR A 37 -11.76 -37.22 -18.48
CA THR A 37 -11.53 -37.10 -17.02
C THR A 37 -12.08 -35.77 -16.49
N VAL A 38 -12.85 -35.81 -15.40
CA VAL A 38 -13.39 -34.62 -14.72
C VAL A 38 -12.97 -34.63 -13.26
N ALA A 39 -12.31 -33.57 -12.79
CA ALA A 39 -11.99 -33.40 -11.38
C ALA A 39 -13.25 -32.97 -10.60
N THR A 40 -13.68 -33.77 -9.63
CA THR A 40 -14.88 -33.51 -8.83
C THR A 40 -14.62 -32.50 -7.72
N ALA A 41 -15.27 -31.34 -7.80
CA ALA A 41 -15.30 -30.33 -6.75
C ALA A 41 -16.61 -30.41 -5.95
N SER A 42 -16.50 -30.51 -4.63
CA SER A 42 -17.65 -30.68 -3.73
C SER A 42 -18.59 -29.47 -3.73
N ILE A 43 -19.86 -29.69 -4.06
CA ILE A 43 -20.91 -28.65 -4.04
C ILE A 43 -21.51 -28.58 -2.62
N PRO A 44 -21.56 -27.39 -1.98
CA PRO A 44 -22.24 -27.24 -0.69
C PRO A 44 -23.77 -27.34 -0.85
N PRO A 45 -24.48 -27.92 0.13
CA PRO A 45 -25.94 -28.03 0.07
C PRO A 45 -26.65 -26.67 0.21
N GLN A 46 -27.92 -26.63 -0.23
CA GLN A 46 -28.85 -25.50 -0.18
C GLN A 46 -28.74 -24.43 -1.29
N VAL A 47 -29.15 -24.81 -2.52
CA VAL A 47 -29.79 -23.89 -3.47
C VAL A 47 -31.04 -24.58 -4.07
N PRO A 48 -32.26 -24.03 -3.89
CA PRO A 48 -33.47 -24.62 -4.46
C PRO A 48 -33.67 -24.19 -5.92
N CYS A 49 -33.56 -25.14 -6.87
CA CYS A 49 -33.84 -24.92 -8.29
C CYS A 49 -35.24 -25.43 -8.68
N THR A 50 -36.06 -24.58 -9.31
CA THR A 50 -37.39 -24.95 -9.80
C THR A 50 -37.33 -25.68 -11.15
N THR A 51 -37.86 -26.89 -11.19
CA THR A 51 -37.70 -27.83 -12.31
C THR A 51 -38.70 -27.60 -13.45
N HIS A 52 -38.43 -26.64 -14.33
CA HIS A 52 -39.21 -26.45 -15.58
C HIS A 52 -38.38 -26.02 -16.82
N SER A 53 -37.18 -26.58 -17.02
CA SER A 53 -36.48 -26.50 -18.33
C SER A 53 -35.46 -27.60 -18.69
N LEU A 54 -35.26 -28.64 -17.86
CA LEU A 54 -34.24 -29.68 -18.14
C LEU A 54 -34.61 -30.64 -19.27
N GLY A 55 -35.86 -31.10 -19.35
CA GLY A 55 -36.29 -32.08 -20.37
C GLY A 55 -36.08 -31.61 -21.82
N SER A 56 -36.15 -30.29 -22.07
CA SER A 56 -35.84 -29.68 -23.36
C SER A 56 -34.37 -29.87 -23.78
N HIS A 57 -33.44 -29.78 -22.82
CA HIS A 57 -32.01 -29.93 -23.06
C HIS A 57 -31.64 -31.40 -23.29
N LEU A 58 -32.20 -32.33 -22.51
CA LEU A 58 -32.05 -33.77 -22.72
C LEU A 58 -32.59 -34.23 -24.08
N SER A 59 -33.71 -33.66 -24.53
CA SER A 59 -34.26 -33.93 -25.88
C SER A 59 -33.33 -33.45 -27.00
N CYS A 60 -32.70 -32.28 -26.83
CA CYS A 60 -31.75 -31.74 -27.79
C CYS A 60 -30.45 -32.57 -27.86
N LEU A 61 -29.89 -32.93 -26.70
CA LEU A 61 -28.72 -33.82 -26.61
C LEU A 61 -28.99 -35.21 -27.21
N ARG A 62 -30.16 -35.80 -26.94
CA ARG A 62 -30.59 -37.10 -27.52
C ARG A 62 -30.86 -37.06 -29.03
N LYS A 63 -30.95 -35.87 -29.65
CA LYS A 63 -30.92 -35.73 -31.11
C LYS A 63 -29.48 -35.66 -31.64
N LEU A 64 -28.62 -34.88 -30.99
CA LEU A 64 -27.21 -34.72 -31.39
C LEU A 64 -26.38 -36.00 -31.27
N THR A 65 -26.76 -36.94 -30.40
CA THR A 65 -26.06 -38.23 -30.25
C THR A 65 -26.58 -39.36 -31.14
N LYS A 66 -27.60 -39.13 -31.97
CA LYS A 66 -28.24 -40.18 -32.79
C LYS A 66 -27.73 -40.27 -34.24
N GLY A 67 -26.45 -40.60 -34.40
CA GLY A 67 -25.97 -41.45 -35.51
C GLY A 67 -26.02 -40.90 -36.95
N SER A 68 -26.49 -39.68 -37.16
CA SER A 68 -26.45 -38.95 -38.42
C SER A 68 -26.48 -37.45 -38.14
N ASN A 69 -26.24 -36.63 -39.17
CA ASN A 69 -26.83 -35.31 -39.45
C ASN A 69 -25.83 -34.31 -40.05
N SER A 70 -26.34 -33.41 -40.89
CA SER A 70 -25.56 -32.41 -41.64
C SER A 70 -25.48 -31.06 -40.92
N ILE A 71 -24.81 -30.08 -41.53
CA ILE A 71 -24.81 -28.68 -41.07
C ILE A 71 -26.24 -28.11 -41.04
N GLU A 72 -27.12 -28.54 -41.94
CA GLU A 72 -28.50 -28.05 -42.05
C GLU A 72 -29.37 -28.48 -40.86
N ASP A 73 -29.12 -29.66 -40.29
CA ASP A 73 -29.79 -30.11 -39.06
C ASP A 73 -29.40 -29.27 -37.84
N VAL A 74 -28.11 -28.90 -37.74
CA VAL A 74 -27.58 -28.03 -36.68
C VAL A 74 -28.15 -26.62 -36.81
N GLN A 75 -28.24 -26.10 -38.03
CA GLN A 75 -28.92 -24.85 -38.32
C GLN A 75 -30.43 -24.93 -37.99
N THR A 76 -31.11 -26.01 -38.38
CA THR A 76 -32.55 -26.21 -38.11
C THR A 76 -32.85 -26.30 -36.61
N ALA A 77 -32.02 -26.98 -35.83
CA ALA A 77 -32.14 -27.01 -34.37
C ALA A 77 -31.94 -25.60 -33.77
N THR A 78 -30.98 -24.84 -34.27
CA THR A 78 -30.67 -23.47 -33.82
C THR A 78 -31.78 -22.47 -34.19
N MET A 79 -32.34 -22.56 -35.41
CA MET A 79 -33.50 -21.75 -35.81
C MET A 79 -34.75 -22.10 -34.99
N THR A 80 -34.96 -23.38 -34.66
CA THR A 80 -36.07 -23.81 -33.79
C THR A 80 -35.92 -23.24 -32.37
N TYR A 81 -34.69 -23.09 -31.87
CA TYR A 81 -34.40 -22.44 -30.58
C TYR A 81 -34.70 -20.93 -30.61
N ASN A 82 -34.22 -20.22 -31.64
CA ASN A 82 -34.35 -18.77 -31.76
C ASN A 82 -35.73 -18.29 -32.24
N GLY A 83 -36.51 -19.15 -32.91
CA GLY A 83 -37.83 -18.81 -33.46
C GLY A 83 -38.87 -18.35 -32.43
N ARG A 84 -38.64 -18.56 -31.13
CA ARG A 84 -39.48 -18.06 -30.03
C ARG A 84 -39.03 -16.73 -29.42
N TYR A 85 -37.94 -16.12 -29.90
CA TYR A 85 -37.34 -14.91 -29.34
C TYR A 85 -37.03 -13.83 -30.39
N LYS A 86 -38.00 -13.49 -31.25
CA LYS A 86 -37.92 -12.27 -32.06
C LYS A 86 -37.93 -11.02 -31.17
N ASN A 87 -37.12 -10.02 -31.54
CA ASN A 87 -37.02 -8.65 -30.99
C ASN A 87 -35.97 -8.37 -29.90
N THR A 88 -34.85 -9.09 -29.84
CA THR A 88 -33.57 -8.55 -29.32
C THR A 88 -32.37 -9.03 -30.15
N TRP A 89 -31.28 -8.25 -30.13
CA TRP A 89 -29.98 -8.45 -30.83
C TRP A 89 -29.94 -8.18 -32.36
N PRO A 90 -29.05 -7.27 -32.84
CA PRO A 90 -28.73 -7.11 -34.27
C PRO A 90 -27.68 -8.14 -34.73
N PHE A 91 -27.62 -8.38 -36.04
CA PHE A 91 -26.87 -9.50 -36.64
C PHE A 91 -25.36 -9.26 -36.76
N ASP A 92 -24.91 -8.01 -36.79
CA ASP A 92 -23.56 -7.60 -37.22
C ASP A 92 -22.44 -8.07 -36.27
N ALA A 93 -22.79 -8.38 -35.02
CA ALA A 93 -21.86 -8.91 -34.03
C ALA A 93 -21.40 -10.35 -34.34
N LEU A 94 -22.18 -11.14 -35.09
CA LEU A 94 -21.79 -12.50 -35.47
C LEU A 94 -20.85 -12.52 -36.67
N TYR A 95 -21.13 -11.70 -37.69
CA TYR A 95 -20.38 -11.71 -38.96
C TYR A 95 -18.89 -11.37 -38.75
N ASN A 96 -18.62 -10.36 -37.92
CA ASN A 96 -17.26 -9.94 -37.57
C ASN A 96 -16.47 -10.98 -36.76
N TYR A 97 -17.13 -11.94 -36.09
CA TYR A 97 -16.42 -12.97 -35.32
C TYR A 97 -15.87 -14.09 -36.21
N CYS A 98 -16.53 -14.37 -37.35
CA CYS A 98 -16.14 -15.47 -38.25
C CYS A 98 -14.95 -15.12 -39.18
N GLN A 99 -14.74 -13.85 -39.54
CA GLN A 99 -13.61 -13.47 -40.42
C GLN A 99 -12.25 -13.42 -39.70
N VAL A 100 -12.21 -13.36 -38.37
CA VAL A 100 -10.95 -13.28 -37.60
C VAL A 100 -10.24 -14.64 -37.48
N SER A 101 -10.89 -15.75 -37.87
CA SER A 101 -10.34 -17.11 -37.76
C SER A 101 -9.54 -17.65 -38.96
N GLU A 102 -9.46 -16.93 -40.08
CA GLU A 102 -8.83 -17.44 -41.32
C GLU A 102 -7.38 -16.97 -41.58
N SER A 103 -6.80 -16.16 -40.69
CA SER A 103 -5.57 -15.40 -41.00
C SER A 103 -4.43 -15.46 -39.97
N PHE A 104 -4.27 -16.59 -39.25
CA PHE A 104 -3.03 -16.90 -38.52
C PHE A 104 -2.62 -18.37 -38.62
N SER A 105 -1.48 -18.63 -39.28
CA SER A 105 -0.72 -19.88 -39.17
C SER A 105 0.25 -19.79 -37.98
N ILE A 106 0.40 -20.88 -37.23
CA ILE A 106 1.29 -20.96 -36.06
C ILE A 106 2.16 -22.22 -36.21
N SER A 107 3.48 -22.06 -36.08
CA SER A 107 4.45 -23.16 -36.06
C SER A 107 4.53 -23.81 -34.68
N GLU A 108 4.68 -25.13 -34.63
CA GLU A 108 4.87 -25.88 -33.39
C GLU A 108 6.31 -25.75 -32.86
N ASP A 109 6.48 -25.09 -31.71
CA ASP A 109 7.26 -25.65 -30.60
C ASP A 109 6.74 -25.05 -29.27
N SER A 110 7.37 -25.39 -28.14
CA SER A 110 6.64 -25.71 -26.92
C SER A 110 6.58 -24.61 -25.84
N SER A 111 5.44 -24.63 -25.12
CA SER A 111 5.11 -23.98 -23.83
C SER A 111 4.50 -22.55 -23.81
N TYR A 112 3.22 -22.49 -23.34
CA TYR A 112 2.47 -21.32 -22.81
C TYR A 112 2.10 -20.17 -23.78
N PRO A 113 1.17 -19.24 -23.42
CA PRO A 113 -0.06 -19.37 -22.61
C PRO A 113 -1.32 -18.63 -23.20
N ALA A 114 -2.44 -18.76 -22.47
CA ALA A 114 -3.51 -17.74 -22.29
C ALA A 114 -4.38 -17.23 -23.46
N VAL A 115 -5.68 -17.56 -23.40
CA VAL A 115 -6.81 -16.68 -23.79
C VAL A 115 -7.94 -16.84 -22.74
N LEU A 116 -8.82 -15.83 -22.61
CA LEU A 116 -10.02 -15.77 -21.77
C LEU A 116 -9.84 -15.63 -20.24
N TRP A 117 -9.75 -14.38 -19.77
CA TRP A 117 -10.54 -13.96 -18.60
C TRP A 117 -10.88 -12.46 -18.65
N ASN A 118 -12.02 -12.10 -19.27
CA ASN A 118 -12.55 -10.74 -19.21
C ASN A 118 -14.04 -10.70 -19.57
N CYS A 119 -14.92 -10.89 -18.59
CA CYS A 119 -16.34 -10.47 -18.65
C CYS A 119 -17.02 -10.68 -17.27
N HIS A 120 -17.16 -9.62 -16.46
CA HIS A 120 -17.90 -9.70 -15.19
C HIS A 120 -18.59 -8.39 -14.81
N SER A 121 -19.82 -8.21 -15.28
CA SER A 121 -20.82 -7.38 -14.62
C SER A 121 -22.24 -7.87 -14.92
N SER A 122 -23.06 -8.04 -13.88
CA SER A 122 -24.48 -8.44 -13.90
C SER A 122 -24.85 -9.86 -14.40
N ARG A 123 -25.55 -10.59 -13.51
CA ARG A 123 -26.49 -11.72 -13.76
C ARG A 123 -26.23 -12.64 -14.97
N PHE A 124 -25.33 -13.61 -14.81
CA PHE A 124 -25.36 -14.82 -15.65
C PHE A 124 -26.59 -15.68 -15.32
N HIS A 125 -27.54 -15.79 -16.25
CA HIS A 125 -28.63 -16.76 -16.17
C HIS A 125 -28.09 -18.17 -16.47
N PRO A 126 -28.50 -19.25 -15.77
CA PRO A 126 -27.97 -20.60 -15.97
C PRO A 126 -28.01 -21.19 -17.40
N ARG A 127 -28.72 -20.54 -18.34
CA ARG A 127 -28.81 -20.97 -19.74
C ARG A 127 -27.58 -20.59 -20.57
N ALA A 128 -26.89 -19.50 -20.22
CA ALA A 128 -25.73 -19.02 -20.96
C ALA A 128 -24.48 -19.90 -20.71
N PHE A 129 -24.32 -20.43 -19.50
CA PHE A 129 -23.20 -21.30 -19.14
C PHE A 129 -23.26 -22.64 -19.90
N THR A 130 -24.44 -23.26 -19.97
CA THR A 130 -24.68 -24.49 -20.73
C THR A 130 -24.43 -24.29 -22.23
N PHE A 131 -24.77 -23.12 -22.79
CA PHE A 131 -24.51 -22.82 -24.20
C PHE A 131 -23.00 -22.77 -24.50
N VAL A 132 -22.22 -22.04 -23.69
CA VAL A 132 -20.75 -21.95 -23.87
C VAL A 132 -20.09 -23.33 -23.81
N LEU A 133 -20.48 -24.19 -22.86
CA LEU A 133 -19.97 -25.55 -22.76
C LEU A 133 -20.35 -26.41 -23.98
N ALA A 134 -21.58 -26.29 -24.48
CA ALA A 134 -22.02 -26.98 -25.68
C ALA A 134 -21.24 -26.52 -26.94
N THR A 135 -21.00 -25.22 -27.11
CA THR A 135 -20.18 -24.71 -28.22
C THR A 135 -18.74 -25.24 -28.13
N GLN A 136 -18.11 -25.19 -26.95
CA GLN A 136 -16.75 -25.68 -26.76
C GLN A 136 -16.61 -27.20 -27.03
N ALA A 137 -17.63 -27.99 -26.69
CA ALA A 137 -17.66 -29.42 -27.04
C ALA A 137 -17.74 -29.63 -28.55
N ILE A 138 -18.63 -28.92 -29.25
CA ILE A 138 -18.80 -29.01 -30.72
C ILE A 138 -17.52 -28.58 -31.45
N THR A 139 -16.88 -27.48 -31.05
CA THR A 139 -15.62 -27.00 -31.66
C THR A 139 -14.45 -27.98 -31.46
N ARG A 140 -14.42 -28.72 -30.34
CA ARG A 140 -13.43 -29.79 -30.15
C ARG A 140 -13.73 -31.02 -31.01
N PHE A 141 -15.00 -31.41 -31.14
CA PHE A 141 -15.40 -32.59 -31.91
C PHE A 141 -15.05 -32.46 -33.41
N TYR A 142 -15.31 -31.29 -34.02
CA TYR A 142 -15.00 -31.05 -35.43
C TYR A 142 -13.49 -30.94 -35.74
N ARG A 143 -12.64 -30.62 -34.77
CA ARG A 143 -11.17 -30.54 -34.94
C ARG A 143 -10.47 -31.90 -35.04
N HIS A 144 -11.20 -33.01 -35.06
CA HIS A 144 -10.66 -34.37 -35.24
C HIS A 144 -11.05 -35.02 -36.59
N TRP A 145 -11.61 -34.26 -37.54
CA TRP A 145 -12.11 -34.79 -38.82
C TRP A 145 -11.53 -34.13 -40.09
N THR A 146 -10.34 -33.55 -39.99
CA THR A 146 -9.55 -33.07 -41.14
C THR A 146 -8.16 -33.73 -41.16
N PRO A 147 -7.82 -34.55 -42.18
CA PRO A 147 -6.53 -35.22 -42.26
C PRO A 147 -5.43 -34.27 -42.80
N PRO A 148 -4.21 -34.28 -42.24
CA PRO A 148 -3.09 -33.50 -42.76
C PRO A 148 -2.52 -34.10 -44.06
N ALA A 149 -2.10 -33.24 -44.99
CA ALA A 149 -1.47 -33.64 -46.25
C ALA A 149 0.00 -34.05 -46.07
N ARG A 150 0.53 -34.85 -47.01
CA ARG A 150 1.90 -35.40 -46.98
C ARG A 150 2.86 -34.65 -47.92
N THR A 151 4.05 -34.31 -47.40
CA THR A 151 5.32 -34.19 -48.17
C THR A 151 6.46 -34.39 -47.16
N ILE A 152 7.04 -35.59 -47.05
CA ILE A 152 8.25 -36.08 -47.76
C ILE A 152 9.55 -35.41 -47.28
N THR A 153 10.54 -36.26 -46.97
CA THR A 153 11.83 -35.93 -46.34
C THR A 153 12.95 -35.66 -47.34
N ALA A 154 14.03 -35.04 -46.83
CA ALA A 154 15.39 -35.24 -47.32
C ALA A 154 16.30 -35.42 -46.09
N GLU A 155 17.20 -36.39 -46.13
CA GLU A 155 18.05 -36.83 -45.00
C GLU A 155 19.51 -36.99 -45.49
N GLN A 156 20.45 -37.06 -44.56
CA GLN A 156 21.86 -37.48 -44.74
C GLN A 156 22.80 -36.49 -45.44
N MET A 157 23.72 -35.92 -44.65
CA MET A 157 25.17 -36.18 -44.77
C MET A 157 25.79 -36.07 -43.36
N SER A 158 26.95 -36.70 -43.11
CA SER A 158 27.49 -36.86 -41.75
C SER A 158 29.03 -36.95 -41.68
N GLN A 159 29.55 -36.89 -40.45
CA GLN A 159 30.93 -37.18 -40.01
C GLN A 159 32.00 -36.08 -40.10
N GLN A 160 33.08 -36.34 -39.34
CA GLN A 160 34.31 -35.55 -39.07
C GLN A 160 34.19 -34.37 -38.07
N ASP A 161 35.06 -34.25 -37.06
CA ASP A 161 36.03 -35.22 -36.51
C ASP A 161 36.39 -34.92 -35.03
N SER A 162 37.25 -35.71 -34.39
CA SER A 162 37.56 -35.59 -32.95
C SER A 162 39.05 -35.62 -32.54
N SER A 163 39.35 -34.89 -31.46
CA SER A 163 40.52 -34.92 -30.54
C SER A 163 41.96 -34.73 -31.05
N GLN A 164 42.55 -33.58 -30.65
CA GLN A 164 43.98 -33.38 -30.29
C GLN A 164 44.08 -32.25 -29.23
N VAL A 165 45.09 -32.10 -28.35
CA VAL A 165 46.13 -32.98 -27.75
C VAL A 165 46.54 -32.35 -26.38
N TRP A 166 47.35 -33.05 -25.57
CA TRP A 166 47.75 -32.78 -24.17
C TRP A 166 48.60 -31.52 -23.87
N GLU A 167 48.84 -31.28 -22.57
CA GLU A 167 49.62 -30.18 -21.96
C GLU A 167 51.11 -30.11 -22.34
N CYS A 168 51.78 -28.98 -22.04
CA CYS A 168 53.23 -28.92 -21.82
C CYS A 168 53.66 -27.84 -20.81
N PHE A 169 54.85 -28.03 -20.22
CA PHE A 169 55.35 -27.32 -19.04
C PHE A 169 56.29 -26.13 -19.34
N SER A 170 56.66 -25.44 -18.26
CA SER A 170 57.56 -24.27 -18.15
C SER A 170 58.97 -24.39 -18.75
N GLN A 171 59.58 -23.22 -19.03
CA GLN A 171 61.03 -22.99 -19.00
C GLN A 171 61.33 -21.81 -18.04
N THR A 172 61.96 -22.06 -16.89
CA THR A 172 63.37 -21.75 -16.52
C THR A 172 63.72 -20.24 -16.38
N ASN A 173 64.57 -19.79 -15.44
CA ASN A 173 65.68 -20.50 -14.77
C ASN A 173 66.06 -19.88 -13.39
N ASN A 174 66.63 -20.71 -12.50
CA ASN A 174 67.54 -20.39 -11.37
C ASN A 174 67.10 -19.46 -10.21
N SER A 175 67.56 -19.65 -8.95
CA SER A 175 68.32 -20.78 -8.35
C SER A 175 68.41 -20.70 -6.81
N GLY A 176 68.12 -21.82 -6.12
CA GLY A 176 68.63 -22.15 -4.76
C GLY A 176 68.13 -21.32 -3.56
N ASN A 177 68.11 -21.86 -2.32
CA ASN A 177 68.23 -23.25 -1.89
C ASN A 177 67.55 -23.46 -0.51
N THR A 178 67.41 -24.72 -0.10
CA THR A 178 67.07 -25.27 1.25
C THR A 178 67.16 -24.34 2.48
N GLY A 179 66.29 -24.44 3.49
CA GLY A 179 65.10 -25.32 3.63
C GLY A 179 64.71 -25.68 5.08
N ASP A 180 63.59 -26.41 5.17
CA ASP A 180 63.08 -27.22 6.29
C ASP A 180 62.56 -26.57 7.60
N GLN A 181 61.86 -27.39 8.38
CA GLN A 181 61.05 -27.07 9.56
C GLN A 181 61.70 -27.55 10.86
N SER A 182 61.27 -27.02 12.02
CA SER A 182 60.90 -27.85 13.19
C SER A 182 60.36 -27.02 14.37
N ARG A 183 59.77 -27.70 15.36
CA ARG A 183 59.16 -27.13 16.58
C ARG A 183 60.19 -27.04 17.72
N GLY A 184 60.01 -26.09 18.65
CA GLY A 184 60.89 -25.96 19.82
C GLY A 184 60.40 -25.03 20.94
N GLU A 185 59.29 -25.36 21.60
CA GLU A 185 59.15 -25.08 23.05
C GLU A 185 59.92 -26.15 23.85
N PRO A 186 60.26 -25.99 25.17
CA PRO A 186 59.68 -25.03 26.14
C PRO A 186 60.70 -24.36 27.12
N LYS A 187 60.20 -23.47 28.00
CA LYS A 187 60.67 -23.19 29.41
C LYS A 187 62.16 -22.78 29.63
N ASN A 188 62.53 -21.92 30.58
CA ASN A 188 61.89 -21.60 31.87
C ASN A 188 62.48 -20.31 32.51
N GLN A 189 61.77 -19.78 33.51
CA GLN A 189 62.29 -19.17 34.76
C GLN A 189 63.22 -17.93 34.78
N HIS A 190 62.80 -16.98 35.64
CA HIS A 190 63.59 -16.19 36.61
C HIS A 190 64.62 -15.14 36.09
N SER A 191 64.79 -13.97 36.73
CA SER A 191 64.08 -13.39 37.89
C SER A 191 64.30 -11.87 38.01
N SER A 192 63.65 -11.29 39.03
CA SER A 192 64.21 -10.28 39.96
C SER A 192 64.53 -8.86 39.46
N THR A 193 63.85 -7.89 40.12
CA THR A 193 64.41 -6.66 40.75
C THR A 193 64.97 -5.53 39.86
N ASP A 194 64.77 -4.23 40.15
CA ASP A 194 63.92 -3.59 41.17
C ASP A 194 63.65 -2.09 40.89
N SER A 195 62.92 -1.45 41.81
CA SER A 195 63.09 -0.04 42.24
C SER A 195 62.90 1.13 41.24
N ALA A 196 61.71 1.73 41.32
CA ALA A 196 61.45 3.11 41.80
C ALA A 196 62.07 4.38 41.14
N GLY A 197 61.19 5.40 40.98
CA GLY A 197 61.47 6.79 40.58
C GLY A 197 60.28 7.31 39.76
N LYS A 198 59.46 8.31 40.12
CA LYS A 198 59.74 9.71 40.53
C LYS A 198 60.73 10.40 39.58
N GLY A 199 60.39 11.47 38.86
CA GLY A 199 59.12 12.20 38.75
C GLY A 199 59.34 13.62 38.19
N ALA A 200 58.30 14.46 38.24
CA ALA A 200 58.29 15.90 37.96
C ALA A 200 58.46 16.39 36.50
N THR A 201 57.40 17.05 36.07
CA THR A 201 57.22 18.03 34.98
C THR A 201 58.27 19.15 34.86
N SER A 202 58.53 19.58 33.62
CA SER A 202 58.73 21.02 33.29
C SER A 202 58.48 21.35 31.81
N GLN A 203 58.05 22.58 31.55
CA GLN A 203 57.91 23.31 30.28
C GLN A 203 58.92 24.51 30.29
N PRO A 204 59.00 25.41 29.29
CA PRO A 204 59.00 25.26 27.81
C PRO A 204 60.08 26.15 27.12
N THR A 205 60.29 25.98 25.80
CA THR A 205 60.80 26.96 24.77
C THR A 205 61.00 26.18 23.45
N SER A 206 60.76 26.59 22.19
CA SER A 206 60.49 27.84 21.43
C SER A 206 61.61 28.19 20.44
N GLU A 207 61.25 28.83 19.32
CA GLU A 207 62.11 29.41 18.25
C GLU A 207 62.79 28.49 17.20
N THR A 208 63.26 28.97 16.03
CA THR A 208 62.52 29.59 14.89
C THR A 208 63.30 29.46 13.54
N THR A 209 62.71 29.97 12.44
CA THR A 209 63.13 30.11 11.00
C THR A 209 62.50 29.07 10.07
N GLY A 210 62.00 29.35 8.85
CA GLY A 210 62.12 30.50 7.91
C GLY A 210 62.54 29.94 6.53
N ASN A 211 62.15 30.40 5.33
CA ASN A 211 61.29 31.47 4.79
C ASN A 211 60.82 30.95 3.36
N GLU A 212 60.05 31.55 2.43
CA GLU A 212 59.39 32.86 2.18
C GLU A 212 58.29 32.65 1.08
N ASN A 213 57.53 33.70 0.73
CA ASN A 213 56.81 33.94 -0.55
C ASN A 213 55.50 33.16 -0.88
N LYS A 214 54.45 33.79 -1.44
CA LYS A 214 54.19 35.23 -1.71
C LYS A 214 52.68 35.54 -1.73
N ASN A 215 52.34 36.77 -1.35
CA ASN A 215 51.00 37.39 -1.29
C ASN A 215 50.94 38.49 -2.41
N PRO A 216 49.98 39.46 -2.52
CA PRO A 216 48.70 39.68 -1.82
C PRO A 216 47.52 40.08 -2.75
N TYR A 217 46.39 40.54 -2.19
CA TYR A 217 45.97 41.96 -2.29
C TYR A 217 44.80 42.28 -1.34
N THR A 218 44.86 43.44 -0.66
CA THR A 218 43.84 43.97 0.28
C THR A 218 43.93 45.51 0.37
N PHE A 219 42.91 46.15 0.98
CA PHE A 219 42.84 47.59 1.40
C PHE A 219 42.77 48.65 0.28
N ARG A 220 42.28 49.91 0.50
CA ARG A 220 41.79 50.68 1.69
C ARG A 220 40.67 51.69 1.27
N PRO A 221 39.97 52.40 2.19
CA PRO A 221 38.83 53.31 1.91
C PRO A 221 39.15 54.82 2.07
N ASN A 222 38.16 55.70 1.80
CA ASN A 222 37.86 57.03 2.41
C ASN A 222 36.76 57.76 1.57
N ASP A 223 36.18 58.93 1.92
CA ASP A 223 35.52 59.41 3.17
C ASP A 223 34.78 60.77 2.88
N ASN A 224 33.95 61.26 3.81
CA ASN A 224 33.16 62.53 3.84
C ASN A 224 31.84 62.59 3.03
N GLY A 225 30.74 63.21 3.53
CA GLY A 225 30.46 63.69 4.90
C GLY A 225 29.30 64.72 5.02
N ARG A 226 28.70 64.83 6.24
CA ARG A 226 27.68 65.83 6.70
C ARG A 226 26.29 65.75 6.04
N ASN A 227 25.13 66.04 6.66
CA ASN A 227 24.63 66.21 8.05
C ASN A 227 23.20 65.55 8.04
N GLU A 228 22.39 65.33 9.09
CA GLU A 228 22.23 65.91 10.43
C GLU A 228 21.45 64.93 11.36
N ALA A 229 21.38 65.19 12.67
CA ALA A 229 20.63 64.39 13.67
C ALA A 229 20.22 65.31 14.86
N PRO A 230 19.16 65.05 15.67
CA PRO A 230 18.89 63.79 16.39
C PRO A 230 17.39 63.35 16.44
N GLY A 231 16.99 62.19 17.01
CA GLY A 231 17.75 61.06 17.53
C GLY A 231 17.09 60.41 18.77
N LYS A 232 17.18 59.08 18.91
CA LYS A 232 17.01 58.32 20.18
C LYS A 232 17.69 56.95 20.08
N LYS A 233 18.09 56.37 21.21
CA LYS A 233 19.12 55.33 21.28
C LYS A 233 18.60 53.89 21.13
N THR A 234 19.47 53.08 20.53
CA THR A 234 19.81 51.69 20.85
C THR A 234 19.75 51.34 22.35
N LEU A 235 19.71 50.07 22.80
CA LEU A 235 20.50 48.90 22.37
C LEU A 235 19.89 47.57 22.91
N SER A 236 20.33 46.42 22.34
CA SER A 236 20.42 45.05 22.92
C SER A 236 19.29 44.46 23.78
N SER A 237 18.92 43.20 23.49
CA SER A 237 18.21 42.32 24.42
C SER A 237 18.82 40.90 24.45
N GLU A 238 19.57 40.59 25.51
CA GLU A 238 19.83 39.21 25.94
C GLU A 238 18.82 38.81 27.04
N ASN A 239 18.67 37.49 27.25
CA ASN A 239 18.24 36.83 28.50
C ASN A 239 16.92 37.27 29.18
N ALA A 240 15.97 36.33 29.28
CA ALA A 240 14.86 36.42 30.24
C ALA A 240 14.43 35.02 30.75
N GLU A 241 14.70 34.73 32.02
CA GLU A 241 14.07 33.63 32.76
C GLU A 241 13.44 34.12 34.07
N LYS A 242 12.16 33.76 34.27
CA LYS A 242 11.47 33.48 35.54
C LYS A 242 11.14 34.64 36.53
N MET A 243 10.17 34.30 37.38
CA MET A 243 9.64 34.99 38.57
C MET A 243 8.68 36.18 38.29
N CYS A 244 7.68 36.48 39.13
CA CYS A 244 7.45 36.03 40.52
C CYS A 244 5.98 35.61 40.83
N LYS A 245 5.66 35.36 42.12
CA LYS A 245 4.37 34.89 42.71
C LYS A 245 3.92 35.82 43.87
N LYS A 246 2.78 35.49 44.50
CA LYS A 246 2.22 35.96 45.81
C LYS A 246 1.53 37.34 45.78
N ALA A 247 0.56 37.68 46.64
CA ALA A 247 -0.12 36.99 47.78
C ALA A 247 -1.65 37.35 47.76
N LYS A 248 -2.59 36.97 48.67
CA LYS A 248 -2.58 36.56 50.10
C LYS A 248 -3.64 35.48 50.43
N SER A 249 -3.66 35.06 51.70
CA SER A 249 -4.56 34.15 52.44
C SER A 249 -5.78 34.92 53.02
N ASP A 250 -6.75 34.39 53.81
CA ASP A 250 -6.69 33.59 55.07
C ASP A 250 -7.93 32.69 55.32
N GLU A 251 -7.74 31.56 56.04
CA GLU A 251 -8.50 30.97 57.18
C GLU A 251 -10.07 30.88 57.24
N VAL A 252 -10.79 29.98 57.97
CA VAL A 252 -10.44 28.91 58.96
C VAL A 252 -11.58 27.85 59.16
N GLN A 253 -11.24 26.68 59.72
CA GLN A 253 -12.08 25.66 60.42
C GLN A 253 -13.14 24.78 59.71
N ASN A 254 -13.50 23.71 60.44
CA ASN A 254 -14.34 22.55 60.12
C ASN A 254 -14.87 22.00 61.48
N PRO A 255 -16.11 21.49 61.62
CA PRO A 255 -16.24 20.04 61.91
C PRO A 255 -17.55 19.35 61.43
N LYS A 256 -17.60 18.02 61.62
CA LYS A 256 -18.76 17.13 61.39
C LYS A 256 -19.92 17.38 62.40
N PRO A 257 -21.13 16.85 62.11
CA PRO A 257 -21.52 15.59 62.77
C PRO A 257 -22.07 14.51 61.80
N THR A 258 -22.74 13.47 62.31
CA THR A 258 -23.02 12.18 61.63
C THR A 258 -24.43 11.63 61.88
N HIS A 259 -24.90 10.78 60.95
CA HIS A 259 -26.05 9.86 61.04
C HIS A 259 -27.49 10.45 61.06
N GLY A 260 -28.40 9.75 60.39
CA GLY A 260 -29.82 10.06 60.19
C GLY A 260 -30.34 9.35 58.93
N ALA A 261 -31.60 8.94 58.87
CA ALA A 261 -32.13 8.07 57.81
C ALA A 261 -33.57 8.41 57.38
N SER A 262 -34.04 7.72 56.33
CA SER A 262 -35.36 7.81 55.66
C SER A 262 -35.62 9.04 54.78
N GLY A 263 -36.51 8.87 53.79
CA GLY A 263 -36.92 9.91 52.81
C GLY A 263 -36.75 9.44 51.36
N GLU A 264 -37.86 9.18 50.67
CA GLU A 264 -37.90 8.77 49.26
C GLU A 264 -37.78 9.97 48.30
N SER A 265 -37.17 9.77 47.13
CA SER A 265 -37.52 10.55 45.92
C SER A 265 -37.08 9.83 44.64
N SER A 266 -37.75 10.16 43.54
CA SER A 266 -37.74 9.43 42.28
C SER A 266 -36.42 9.54 41.51
N SER A 267 -36.01 8.42 40.90
CA SER A 267 -34.94 8.42 39.88
C SER A 267 -35.54 8.58 38.48
N ASN A 268 -34.95 9.45 37.67
CA ASN A 268 -35.34 9.62 36.27
C ASN A 268 -34.08 9.79 35.40
N ARG A 269 -33.82 8.80 34.53
CA ARG A 269 -32.73 8.83 33.55
C ARG A 269 -33.25 9.36 32.20
N PRO A 270 -32.57 10.30 31.54
CA PRO A 270 -32.67 10.45 30.09
C PRO A 270 -32.14 9.18 29.41
N SER A 271 -32.89 8.63 28.46
CA SER A 271 -32.55 7.40 27.74
C SER A 271 -31.72 7.64 26.48
N GLN A 272 -31.15 6.57 25.93
CA GLN A 272 -30.34 6.60 24.71
C GLN A 272 -31.23 6.67 23.46
N GLY A 273 -30.92 7.57 22.52
CA GLY A 273 -31.53 7.58 21.18
C GLY A 273 -30.73 6.73 20.19
N ALA A 274 -31.36 5.72 19.61
CA ALA A 274 -30.79 4.91 18.53
C ALA A 274 -31.04 5.56 17.14
N PRO A 275 -30.17 5.34 16.14
CA PRO A 275 -30.41 5.82 14.78
C PRO A 275 -31.54 5.03 14.11
N MET A 276 -32.55 5.72 13.58
CA MET A 276 -33.64 5.08 12.85
C MET A 276 -33.19 4.65 11.45
N TYR A 277 -33.48 3.39 11.11
CA TYR A 277 -33.65 2.97 9.72
C TYR A 277 -35.03 3.46 9.24
N ASN A 278 -35.10 4.11 8.08
CA ASN A 278 -36.37 4.30 7.37
C ASN A 278 -36.52 3.22 6.29
N SER A 279 -37.71 2.65 6.21
CA SER A 279 -38.14 1.69 5.19
C SER A 279 -38.83 2.38 4.01
N ASP A 280 -38.83 1.75 2.85
CA ASP A 280 -39.45 2.26 1.62
C ASP A 280 -40.99 2.28 1.63
N SER A 281 -41.54 3.01 0.65
CA SER A 281 -42.95 3.24 0.31
C SER A 281 -43.72 4.21 1.24
N SER A 282 -44.67 5.02 0.74
CA SER A 282 -45.28 5.06 -0.60
C SER A 282 -45.30 6.47 -1.22
N SER A 283 -45.74 6.56 -2.48
CA SER A 283 -45.61 7.75 -3.33
C SER A 283 -46.62 8.87 -3.06
N SER A 284 -46.14 10.10 -2.88
CA SER A 284 -46.87 11.33 -3.22
C SER A 284 -45.98 12.22 -4.10
N GLY A 285 -46.58 12.92 -5.06
CA GLY A 285 -45.85 13.46 -6.21
C GLY A 285 -45.10 14.76 -5.95
N THR A 286 -43.78 14.69 -5.74
CA THR A 286 -42.88 15.83 -5.95
C THR A 286 -42.38 15.85 -7.40
N ARG A 287 -42.46 17.01 -8.06
CA ARG A 287 -41.92 17.21 -9.41
C ARG A 287 -40.41 16.96 -9.38
N SER A 288 -39.94 15.97 -10.14
CA SER A 288 -38.52 15.83 -10.44
C SER A 288 -38.05 17.10 -11.17
N LYS A 289 -37.02 17.76 -10.63
CA LYS A 289 -36.32 18.83 -11.34
C LYS A 289 -35.79 18.26 -12.68
N PRO A 290 -35.76 19.04 -13.77
CA PRO A 290 -35.21 18.57 -15.04
C PRO A 290 -33.71 18.32 -14.89
N GLY A 291 -33.35 17.06 -14.63
CA GLY A 291 -31.96 16.64 -14.56
C GLY A 291 -31.31 16.75 -15.92
N ILE A 292 -30.14 17.39 -15.97
CA ILE A 292 -29.28 17.32 -17.15
C ILE A 292 -28.93 15.85 -17.36
N GLN A 293 -29.28 15.29 -18.51
CA GLN A 293 -28.89 13.93 -18.87
C GLN A 293 -27.38 13.93 -19.17
N LEU A 294 -26.59 13.70 -18.13
CA LEU A 294 -25.13 13.64 -18.20
C LEU A 294 -24.68 12.58 -19.21
N GLY A 295 -23.62 12.89 -19.96
CA GLY A 295 -23.01 11.94 -20.88
C GLY A 295 -22.20 10.87 -20.14
N PRO A 296 -21.57 9.92 -20.87
CA PRO A 296 -20.50 9.13 -20.27
C PRO A 296 -19.34 10.04 -19.84
N THR A 297 -18.82 9.82 -18.64
CA THR A 297 -17.56 10.42 -18.17
C THR A 297 -16.38 10.01 -19.05
N TYR A 298 -15.21 10.64 -18.91
CA TYR A 298 -14.05 10.30 -19.75
C TYR A 298 -13.68 8.82 -19.60
N PRO A 299 -13.46 8.06 -20.69
CA PRO A 299 -13.20 6.62 -20.58
C PRO A 299 -11.87 6.32 -19.88
N ILE A 300 -11.92 5.53 -18.81
CA ILE A 300 -10.76 5.24 -17.93
C ILE A 300 -9.59 4.61 -18.69
N GLN A 301 -9.86 3.82 -19.74
CA GLN A 301 -8.86 3.17 -20.57
C GLN A 301 -8.04 4.13 -21.46
N TYR A 302 -8.45 5.39 -21.59
CA TYR A 302 -7.69 6.43 -22.30
C TYR A 302 -6.84 7.30 -21.35
N LEU A 303 -6.98 7.11 -20.03
CA LEU A 303 -6.12 7.78 -19.05
C LEU A 303 -4.72 7.14 -19.05
N LYS A 304 -3.69 7.99 -19.09
CA LYS A 304 -2.29 7.53 -19.22
C LYS A 304 -1.83 6.81 -17.95
N THR A 305 -1.21 5.65 -18.12
CA THR A 305 -0.58 4.86 -17.05
C THR A 305 0.93 4.81 -17.22
N MET A 306 1.65 4.23 -16.24
CA MET A 306 3.09 3.98 -16.32
C MET A 306 3.50 3.16 -17.57
N GLN A 307 2.58 2.37 -18.15
CA GLN A 307 2.82 1.65 -19.41
C GLN A 307 3.04 2.59 -20.61
N ASN A 308 2.45 3.80 -20.58
CA ASN A 308 2.63 4.82 -21.63
C ASN A 308 3.95 5.61 -21.48
N TYR A 309 4.72 5.33 -20.43
CA TYR A 309 5.90 6.10 -20.01
C TYR A 309 7.09 5.19 -19.63
N SER A 310 7.20 3.98 -20.22
CA SER A 310 8.26 3.00 -19.90
C SER A 310 9.66 3.61 -19.96
N THR A 311 9.99 4.30 -21.05
CA THR A 311 11.30 4.97 -21.23
C THR A 311 11.58 6.09 -20.21
N GLU A 312 10.56 6.62 -19.53
CA GLU A 312 10.75 7.53 -18.39
C GLU A 312 10.99 6.78 -17.07
N MET A 313 10.44 5.56 -16.92
CA MET A 313 10.71 4.69 -15.76
C MET A 313 12.15 4.16 -15.76
N ASP A 314 12.74 3.99 -16.94
CA ASP A 314 14.11 3.51 -17.16
C ASP A 314 15.19 4.55 -16.79
N LYS A 315 14.79 5.79 -16.46
CA LYS A 315 15.69 6.83 -15.94
C LYS A 315 16.37 6.36 -14.66
N LYS A 316 17.63 6.78 -14.48
CA LYS A 316 18.49 6.42 -13.33
C LYS A 316 17.77 6.65 -11.99
N LEU A 317 17.83 5.66 -11.10
CA LEU A 317 17.33 5.76 -9.73
C LEU A 317 17.89 7.00 -9.01
N LEU A 318 17.00 7.72 -8.34
CA LEU A 318 17.33 8.93 -7.58
C LEU A 318 17.79 8.60 -6.15
N GLY A 319 18.61 9.49 -5.60
CA GLY A 319 19.00 9.47 -4.20
C GLY A 319 19.89 8.29 -3.80
N HIS A 320 19.57 7.69 -2.65
CA HIS A 320 20.38 6.69 -1.97
C HIS A 320 19.88 5.27 -2.28
N VAL A 321 20.71 4.45 -2.93
CA VAL A 321 20.32 3.08 -3.30
C VAL A 321 20.99 2.06 -2.36
N MET A 322 20.18 1.18 -1.76
CA MET A 322 20.60 0.24 -0.71
C MET A 322 21.22 -1.06 -1.24
N ILE A 323 21.28 -1.25 -2.55
CA ILE A 323 21.83 -2.43 -3.23
C ILE A 323 22.95 -2.05 -4.20
N ASP A 324 23.84 -2.99 -4.50
CA ASP A 324 24.94 -2.77 -5.42
C ASP A 324 24.47 -2.75 -6.88
N MET A 325 24.68 -1.60 -7.53
CA MET A 325 24.21 -1.34 -8.89
C MET A 325 25.08 -1.95 -9.99
N THR A 326 26.24 -2.51 -9.65
CA THR A 326 27.07 -3.30 -10.57
C THR A 326 26.57 -4.74 -10.58
N CYS A 327 26.42 -5.36 -9.40
CA CYS A 327 25.83 -6.68 -9.24
C CYS A 327 24.42 -6.77 -9.81
N PHE A 328 23.59 -5.73 -9.58
CA PHE A 328 22.21 -5.69 -10.08
C PHE A 328 22.12 -5.71 -11.62
N LYS A 329 23.06 -5.04 -12.31
CA LYS A 329 23.14 -5.10 -13.78
C LYS A 329 23.54 -6.49 -14.29
N SER A 330 24.30 -7.24 -13.50
CA SER A 330 24.59 -8.66 -13.73
C SER A 330 23.47 -9.60 -13.26
N GLY A 331 22.29 -9.07 -12.94
CA GLY A 331 21.11 -9.83 -12.50
C GLY A 331 21.08 -10.21 -11.01
N VAL A 332 22.15 -9.93 -10.25
CA VAL A 332 22.32 -10.39 -8.86
C VAL A 332 22.05 -9.27 -7.85
N MET A 333 21.05 -9.45 -6.99
CA MET A 333 20.71 -8.46 -5.97
C MET A 333 21.56 -8.65 -4.70
N VAL A 334 22.53 -7.77 -4.50
CA VAL A 334 23.45 -7.76 -3.33
C VAL A 334 23.29 -6.45 -2.55
N PRO A 335 23.26 -6.45 -1.21
CA PRO A 335 23.31 -5.22 -0.41
C PRO A 335 24.60 -4.43 -0.65
N TYR A 336 24.51 -3.12 -0.92
CA TYR A 336 25.69 -2.27 -1.06
C TYR A 336 26.30 -2.00 0.32
N HIS A 337 27.64 -2.01 0.38
CA HIS A 337 28.38 -1.89 1.64
C HIS A 337 28.99 -0.50 1.84
N LYS A 338 28.78 0.06 3.05
CA LYS A 338 29.43 1.28 3.52
C LYS A 338 29.50 1.25 5.05
N SER A 339 30.55 1.82 5.64
CA SER A 339 30.69 1.98 7.08
C SER A 339 29.43 2.57 7.72
N HIS A 340 28.93 1.92 8.76
CA HIS A 340 27.75 2.38 9.50
C HIS A 340 28.05 3.60 10.38
N VAL A 341 26.99 4.34 10.72
CA VAL A 341 27.05 5.52 11.61
C VAL A 341 25.94 5.47 12.66
N TRP A 342 26.14 6.19 13.76
CA TRP A 342 25.16 6.36 14.84
C TRP A 342 25.01 7.86 15.15
N ASP A 343 24.26 8.55 14.28
CA ASP A 343 24.05 10.00 14.34
C ASP A 343 22.55 10.36 14.37
N SER A 344 22.21 11.64 14.17
CA SER A 344 20.84 12.14 14.09
C SER A 344 20.30 12.28 12.66
N TYR A 345 21.10 11.92 11.64
CA TYR A 345 20.75 12.02 10.22
C TYR A 345 20.36 10.67 9.60
N HIS A 346 20.67 9.56 10.28
CA HIS A 346 20.40 8.21 9.82
C HIS A 346 19.51 7.41 10.78
N VAL A 347 19.00 6.28 10.31
CA VAL A 347 18.25 5.31 11.11
C VAL A 347 19.19 4.62 12.12
N LYS A 348 18.89 4.76 13.40
CA LYS A 348 19.55 4.03 14.49
C LYS A 348 19.18 2.54 14.47
N LEU A 349 19.94 1.75 13.73
CA LEU A 349 19.71 0.32 13.55
C LEU A 349 19.93 -0.47 14.87
N PRO A 350 19.07 -1.46 15.20
CA PRO A 350 19.16 -2.25 16.43
C PRO A 350 20.55 -2.85 16.73
N HIS A 351 21.24 -3.32 15.69
CA HIS A 351 22.54 -3.97 15.81
C HIS A 351 23.72 -3.01 16.07
N LEU A 352 23.49 -1.71 15.98
CA LEU A 352 24.47 -0.65 16.27
C LEU A 352 24.24 0.00 17.65
N TYR A 353 23.26 -0.48 18.43
CA TYR A 353 22.90 0.15 19.70
C TYR A 353 24.11 0.17 20.67
N PRO A 354 24.57 1.36 21.12
CA PRO A 354 25.77 1.47 21.96
C PRO A 354 25.70 0.60 23.23
N ARG A 355 26.82 -0.04 23.55
CA ARG A 355 26.97 -0.77 24.82
C ARG A 355 26.84 0.23 25.99
N PRO A 356 26.10 -0.10 27.07
CA PRO A 356 26.07 0.72 28.28
C PRO A 356 27.49 0.97 28.80
N GLN A 357 27.75 2.18 29.31
CA GLN A 357 29.03 2.47 29.96
C GLN A 357 29.18 1.60 31.21
N SER A 358 30.28 0.86 31.29
CA SER A 358 30.66 0.04 32.46
C SER A 358 32.08 0.39 32.87
N TYR A 359 32.28 0.67 34.16
CA TYR A 359 33.61 0.87 34.73
C TYR A 359 34.44 -0.42 34.79
N ASN A 360 33.81 -1.59 34.66
CA ASN A 360 34.49 -2.88 34.72
C ASN A 360 34.24 -3.68 33.43
N LYS A 361 35.30 -3.90 32.64
CA LYS A 361 35.21 -4.49 31.29
C LYS A 361 34.95 -6.01 31.29
N SER A 362 35.40 -6.71 32.33
CA SER A 362 35.27 -8.18 32.48
C SER A 362 33.85 -8.66 32.82
N HIS A 363 33.01 -7.78 33.37
CA HIS A 363 31.63 -8.08 33.76
C HIS A 363 30.62 -7.08 33.17
N ALA A 364 30.92 -6.52 31.99
CA ALA A 364 29.98 -5.69 31.27
C ALA A 364 28.72 -6.49 30.89
N PRO A 365 27.50 -5.98 31.13
CA PRO A 365 26.27 -6.67 30.75
C PRO A 365 26.17 -6.80 29.21
N PRO A 366 25.46 -7.82 28.70
CA PRO A 366 25.31 -8.01 27.26
C PRO A 366 24.66 -6.80 26.59
N THR A 367 25.05 -6.50 25.36
CA THR A 367 24.42 -5.41 24.60
C THR A 367 22.95 -5.71 24.33
N ARG A 368 22.16 -4.66 24.07
CA ARG A 368 20.74 -4.84 23.71
C ARG A 368 20.58 -5.72 22.46
N TRP A 369 21.51 -5.66 21.51
CA TRP A 369 21.52 -6.55 20.35
C TRP A 369 21.96 -7.98 20.68
N GLU A 370 22.96 -8.21 21.54
CA GLU A 370 23.28 -9.56 22.03
C GLU A 370 22.06 -10.23 22.69
N ALA A 371 21.30 -9.47 23.49
CA ALA A 371 20.04 -9.93 24.08
C ALA A 371 18.94 -10.20 23.04
N THR A 372 18.73 -9.29 22.07
CA THR A 372 17.82 -9.54 20.93
C THR A 372 18.21 -10.77 20.14
N CYS A 373 19.50 -10.96 19.82
CA CYS A 373 19.98 -12.15 19.13
C CYS A 373 19.74 -13.44 19.93
N HIS A 374 20.00 -13.44 21.24
CA HIS A 374 19.71 -14.61 22.08
C HIS A 374 18.22 -14.97 22.10
N ALA A 375 17.35 -13.96 22.24
CA ALA A 375 15.90 -14.13 22.25
C ALA A 375 15.36 -14.63 20.90
N LEU A 376 15.73 -13.99 19.78
CA LEU A 376 15.25 -14.39 18.45
C LEU A 376 15.83 -15.73 17.99
N ARG A 377 17.06 -16.11 18.40
CA ARG A 377 17.63 -17.44 18.13
C ARG A 377 16.94 -18.59 18.87
N LYS A 378 16.14 -18.30 19.91
CA LYS A 378 15.20 -19.28 20.48
C LYS A 378 13.99 -19.44 19.55
N LEU A 379 13.40 -18.33 19.10
CA LEU A 379 12.27 -18.33 18.17
C LEU A 379 12.59 -18.99 16.81
N THR A 380 13.85 -19.07 16.38
CA THR A 380 14.25 -19.83 15.18
C THR A 380 14.24 -21.36 15.36
N LYS A 381 13.74 -21.90 16.48
CA LYS A 381 13.76 -23.34 16.79
C LYS A 381 12.42 -23.82 17.33
N GLY A 382 11.94 -24.96 16.84
CA GLY A 382 10.72 -25.63 17.33
C GLY A 382 9.41 -24.93 17.00
N SER A 383 8.31 -25.49 17.49
CA SER A 383 7.02 -24.80 17.60
C SER A 383 7.16 -23.64 18.60
N ASN A 384 6.55 -22.49 18.30
CA ASN A 384 6.68 -21.26 19.09
C ASN A 384 5.31 -20.63 19.31
N SER A 385 4.93 -20.46 20.58
CA SER A 385 3.66 -19.82 20.94
C SER A 385 3.74 -18.28 20.86
N ILE A 386 2.58 -17.63 20.88
CA ILE A 386 2.52 -16.18 21.10
C ILE A 386 3.15 -15.76 22.44
N GLY A 387 3.14 -16.65 23.45
CA GLY A 387 3.82 -16.42 24.73
C GLY A 387 5.35 -16.38 24.60
N ASP A 388 5.93 -17.17 23.70
CA ASP A 388 7.36 -17.14 23.40
C ASP A 388 7.73 -15.86 22.66
N VAL A 389 6.89 -15.42 21.71
CA VAL A 389 7.05 -14.13 21.01
C VAL A 389 6.99 -12.96 21.99
N GLN A 390 6.01 -12.92 22.90
CA GLN A 390 5.96 -11.92 23.98
C GLN A 390 7.23 -11.98 24.85
N THR A 391 7.61 -13.16 25.32
CA THR A 391 8.77 -13.36 26.21
C THR A 391 10.06 -12.88 25.55
N ALA A 392 10.25 -13.19 24.26
CA ALA A 392 11.35 -12.68 23.46
C ALA A 392 11.34 -11.15 23.39
N ILE A 393 10.23 -10.54 22.94
CA ILE A 393 10.12 -9.08 22.78
C ILE A 393 10.37 -8.33 24.08
N MET A 394 9.87 -8.85 25.21
CA MET A 394 9.99 -8.20 26.52
C MET A 394 11.38 -8.36 27.17
N SER A 395 12.19 -9.34 26.74
CA SER A 395 13.55 -9.53 27.26
C SER A 395 14.49 -8.36 27.00
N TYR A 396 14.34 -7.66 25.87
CA TYR A 396 15.13 -6.47 25.48
C TYR A 396 14.29 -5.17 25.45
N ASN A 397 13.08 -5.19 26.00
CA ASN A 397 12.17 -4.04 26.16
C ASN A 397 11.58 -3.92 27.58
N SER A 398 12.32 -4.41 28.60
CA SER A 398 11.91 -4.50 30.00
C SER A 398 11.28 -3.22 30.58
N ASN A 399 11.74 -2.03 30.18
CA ASN A 399 11.22 -0.72 30.60
C ASN A 399 9.76 -0.42 30.15
N ASN A 400 9.11 -1.36 29.46
CA ASN A 400 7.73 -1.29 28.99
C ASN A 400 6.82 -2.39 29.56
N LYS A 401 7.27 -3.18 30.54
CA LYS A 401 6.47 -4.27 31.17
C LYS A 401 5.08 -3.83 31.59
N ASP A 402 4.96 -2.64 32.18
CA ASP A 402 3.70 -2.10 32.72
C ASP A 402 2.91 -1.27 31.68
N LYS A 403 3.33 -1.29 30.41
CA LYS A 403 2.83 -0.43 29.32
C LYS A 403 2.44 -1.19 28.06
N TRP A 404 3.07 -2.33 27.79
CA TRP A 404 2.85 -3.12 26.59
C TRP A 404 2.09 -4.39 26.93
N THR A 405 0.94 -4.57 26.29
CA THR A 405 0.14 -5.79 26.35
C THR A 405 0.08 -6.44 24.97
N PHE A 406 -0.34 -7.70 24.90
CA PHE A 406 -0.30 -8.51 23.67
C PHE A 406 -1.65 -9.16 23.34
N ASP A 407 -2.74 -8.67 23.94
CA ASP A 407 -4.10 -9.23 23.88
C ASP A 407 -4.58 -9.44 22.44
N ALA A 408 -4.30 -8.48 21.54
CA ALA A 408 -4.69 -8.60 20.13
C ALA A 408 -3.89 -9.68 19.39
N LEU A 409 -2.62 -9.89 19.78
CA LEU A 409 -1.77 -10.93 19.21
C LEU A 409 -2.15 -12.33 19.73
N TYR A 410 -2.50 -12.44 21.02
CA TYR A 410 -3.08 -13.66 21.57
C TYR A 410 -4.45 -13.97 20.95
N LEU A 411 -5.34 -12.98 20.83
CA LEU A 411 -6.66 -13.16 20.22
C LEU A 411 -6.56 -13.57 18.75
N TYR A 412 -5.58 -13.05 18.01
CA TYR A 412 -5.27 -13.51 16.66
C TYR A 412 -4.85 -14.98 16.66
N GLY A 413 -3.85 -15.36 17.47
CA GLY A 413 -3.38 -16.75 17.56
C GLY A 413 -4.47 -17.75 17.99
N GLN A 414 -5.35 -17.35 18.91
CA GLN A 414 -6.51 -18.14 19.36
C GLN A 414 -7.61 -18.31 18.29
N ARG A 415 -7.63 -17.47 17.25
CA ARG A 415 -8.67 -17.46 16.21
C ARG A 415 -8.23 -18.06 14.88
N LEU A 416 -6.96 -18.45 14.74
CA LEU A 416 -6.51 -19.19 13.56
C LEU A 416 -7.15 -20.58 13.57
N HIS A 417 -7.92 -20.88 12.52
CA HIS A 417 -8.38 -22.25 12.27
C HIS A 417 -7.15 -23.16 12.11
N SER A 418 -7.26 -24.42 12.55
CA SER A 418 -6.13 -25.38 12.54
C SER A 418 -5.51 -25.61 11.16
N VAL A 419 -6.27 -25.39 10.08
CA VAL A 419 -5.81 -25.49 8.68
C VAL A 419 -5.11 -24.20 8.21
N ASP A 420 -5.48 -23.03 8.75
CA ASP A 420 -4.88 -21.72 8.48
C ASP A 420 -3.64 -21.43 9.36
N ASN A 421 -3.48 -22.15 10.47
CA ASN A 421 -2.44 -21.85 11.47
C ASN A 421 -1.04 -22.28 11.02
N ASN A 422 -0.32 -21.38 10.39
CA ASN A 422 1.08 -21.54 9.99
C ASN A 422 2.11 -20.98 11.00
N LEU A 423 1.68 -20.45 12.16
CA LEU A 423 2.52 -19.67 13.08
C LEU A 423 3.81 -20.40 13.49
N ASP A 424 3.70 -21.69 13.80
CA ASP A 424 4.82 -22.57 14.18
C ASP A 424 5.95 -22.58 13.13
N SER A 425 5.61 -22.45 11.85
CA SER A 425 6.58 -22.35 10.74
C SER A 425 6.99 -20.91 10.43
N LEU A 426 6.10 -19.95 10.67
CA LEU A 426 6.24 -18.55 10.27
C LEU A 426 7.04 -17.72 11.28
N ILE A 427 6.84 -17.94 12.58
CA ILE A 427 7.57 -17.26 13.65
C ILE A 427 9.09 -17.52 13.55
N PRO A 428 9.58 -18.76 13.33
CA PRO A 428 10.99 -19.02 13.05
C PRO A 428 11.54 -18.28 11.84
N LYS A 429 10.76 -18.21 10.75
CA LYS A 429 11.14 -17.52 9.51
C LYS A 429 11.24 -16.01 9.71
N MET A 430 10.27 -15.41 10.40
CA MET A 430 10.30 -14.00 10.79
C MET A 430 11.49 -13.71 11.72
N ALA A 431 11.77 -14.57 12.70
CA ALA A 431 12.88 -14.40 13.62
C ALA A 431 14.25 -14.48 12.90
N LYS A 432 14.41 -15.42 11.96
CA LYS A 432 15.60 -15.52 11.09
C LYS A 432 15.75 -14.28 10.21
N LEU A 433 14.69 -13.86 9.53
CA LEU A 433 14.67 -12.65 8.70
C LEU A 433 15.00 -11.37 9.50
N ALA A 434 14.65 -11.30 10.79
CA ALA A 434 15.03 -10.21 11.68
C ALA A 434 16.52 -10.29 12.12
N LEU A 435 17.04 -11.49 12.37
CA LEU A 435 18.46 -11.73 12.70
C LEU A 435 19.40 -11.39 11.53
N ASP A 436 18.94 -11.58 10.29
CA ASP A 436 19.70 -11.30 9.06
C ASP A 436 19.87 -9.80 8.75
N LEU A 437 19.39 -8.91 9.61
CA LEU A 437 19.47 -7.46 9.46
C LEU A 437 20.89 -6.92 9.17
N PRO A 438 21.96 -7.34 9.88
CA PRO A 438 23.32 -6.84 9.60
C PRO A 438 23.85 -7.32 8.24
N ASP A 439 23.32 -8.45 7.74
CA ASP A 439 23.71 -8.98 6.45
C ASP A 439 22.96 -8.35 5.27
N LEU A 440 21.72 -7.90 5.51
CA LEU A 440 20.86 -7.27 4.50
C LEU A 440 20.98 -5.75 4.45
N ILE A 441 21.27 -5.09 5.58
CA ILE A 441 21.42 -3.63 5.70
C ILE A 441 22.89 -3.32 6.00
N LYS A 442 23.74 -3.35 4.97
CA LYS A 442 25.21 -3.16 5.05
C LYS A 442 25.68 -1.70 4.88
N GLN A 443 24.77 -0.73 4.99
CA GLN A 443 25.07 0.71 5.02
C GLN A 443 24.03 1.51 5.83
N PRO A 444 24.32 2.77 6.22
CA PRO A 444 23.35 3.66 6.85
C PRO A 444 22.12 3.94 5.97
N ILE A 445 20.92 3.85 6.53
CA ILE A 445 19.69 4.37 5.90
C ILE A 445 19.54 5.84 6.32
N PRO A 446 19.51 6.83 5.41
CA PRO A 446 19.30 8.22 5.79
C PRO A 446 17.85 8.48 6.24
N LEU A 447 17.64 9.54 7.02
CA LEU A 447 16.32 10.03 7.39
C LEU A 447 15.86 11.07 6.37
N LEU A 448 14.70 10.82 5.75
CA LEU A 448 14.00 11.76 4.86
C LEU A 448 13.40 12.89 5.72
N ARG A 449 14.24 13.88 6.08
CA ARG A 449 13.94 15.02 6.95
C ARG A 449 13.16 16.13 6.24
N GLN A 450 12.50 17.00 7.02
CA GLN A 450 11.77 18.15 6.49
C GLN A 450 12.63 19.07 5.62
N GLN A 451 12.01 19.62 4.57
CA GLN A 451 12.58 20.55 3.60
C GLN A 451 13.73 19.97 2.74
N GLN A 452 13.92 18.66 2.72
CA GLN A 452 14.94 17.99 1.93
C GLN A 452 14.33 17.13 0.82
N ASN A 453 14.71 17.40 -0.43
CA ASN A 453 14.42 16.52 -1.56
C ASN A 453 15.42 15.36 -1.54
N GLN A 454 14.95 14.17 -1.16
CA GLN A 454 15.80 12.98 -1.05
C GLN A 454 14.98 11.71 -1.34
N ALA A 455 15.61 10.74 -1.99
CA ALA A 455 15.04 9.42 -2.22
C ALA A 455 15.90 8.30 -1.61
N ILE A 456 15.25 7.18 -1.28
CA ILE A 456 15.86 5.93 -0.85
C ILE A 456 15.26 4.81 -1.71
N THR A 457 16.09 3.98 -2.34
CA THR A 457 15.61 2.75 -3.03
C THR A 457 16.15 1.52 -2.33
N MET A 458 15.25 0.61 -1.94
CA MET A 458 15.54 -0.60 -1.17
C MET A 458 15.04 -1.85 -1.89
N SER A 459 15.61 -3.02 -1.61
CA SER A 459 14.99 -4.27 -2.04
C SER A 459 13.79 -4.66 -1.17
N GLN A 460 12.84 -5.39 -1.77
CA GLN A 460 11.72 -5.98 -1.03
C GLN A 460 12.23 -6.87 0.13
N GLN A 461 13.35 -7.59 -0.04
CA GLN A 461 13.97 -8.39 1.03
C GLN A 461 14.54 -7.51 2.17
N GLN A 462 15.20 -6.39 1.86
CA GLN A 462 15.69 -5.43 2.87
C GLN A 462 14.53 -4.84 3.68
N ILE A 463 13.45 -4.45 3.00
CA ILE A 463 12.20 -3.98 3.63
C ILE A 463 11.62 -5.06 4.55
N SER A 464 11.58 -6.30 4.09
CA SER A 464 11.07 -7.45 4.86
C SER A 464 11.85 -7.66 6.17
N SER A 465 13.19 -7.52 6.15
CA SER A 465 14.04 -7.62 7.35
C SER A 465 13.84 -6.46 8.33
N LEU A 466 13.67 -5.23 7.80
CA LEU A 466 13.34 -4.06 8.63
C LEU A 466 11.95 -4.20 9.27
N LEU A 467 10.97 -4.73 8.54
CA LEU A 467 9.62 -4.95 9.07
C LEU A 467 9.58 -6.12 10.07
N ALA A 468 10.38 -7.18 9.89
CA ALA A 468 10.53 -8.22 10.90
C ALA A 468 11.14 -7.64 12.21
N ASN A 469 12.15 -6.78 12.10
CA ASN A 469 12.71 -6.04 13.23
C ASN A 469 11.71 -5.08 13.90
N ALA A 470 10.78 -4.51 13.13
CA ALA A 470 9.69 -3.67 13.62
C ALA A 470 8.61 -4.48 14.35
N PHE A 471 8.26 -5.66 13.82
CA PHE A 471 7.35 -6.62 14.46
C PHE A 471 7.88 -7.05 15.83
N PHE A 472 9.16 -7.44 15.91
CA PHE A 472 9.81 -7.78 17.18
C PHE A 472 10.19 -6.56 18.04
N CYS A 473 9.71 -5.35 17.72
CA CYS A 473 9.90 -4.13 18.51
C CYS A 473 11.38 -3.82 18.86
N THR A 474 12.29 -4.10 17.93
CA THR A 474 13.73 -3.99 18.16
C THR A 474 14.26 -2.55 18.07
N PHE A 475 13.61 -1.66 17.30
CA PHE A 475 14.18 -0.35 17.00
C PHE A 475 14.32 0.52 18.27
N PRO A 476 15.54 0.98 18.61
CA PRO A 476 15.80 1.79 19.78
C PRO A 476 15.21 3.20 19.62
N HIS A 477 14.82 3.83 20.72
CA HIS A 477 14.26 5.19 20.81
C HIS A 477 12.92 5.41 20.05
N ARG A 478 12.41 4.45 19.27
CA ARG A 478 11.19 4.58 18.44
C ARG A 478 9.86 4.27 19.15
N ASN A 479 9.86 4.35 20.48
CA ASN A 479 8.74 3.96 21.35
C ASN A 479 8.10 5.14 22.12
N ASP A 480 8.76 6.29 22.20
CA ASP A 480 8.21 7.50 22.82
C ASP A 480 8.01 8.58 21.75
N THR A 481 6.87 9.27 21.82
CA THR A 481 6.47 10.37 20.92
C THR A 481 6.17 11.66 21.68
N LYS A 482 6.58 11.77 22.95
CA LYS A 482 6.50 13.02 23.71
C LYS A 482 7.41 14.09 23.10
N PRO A 483 7.04 15.39 23.19
CA PRO A 483 7.95 16.50 22.91
C PRO A 483 9.30 16.33 23.62
N GLY A 484 10.39 16.63 22.92
CA GLY A 484 11.77 16.43 23.41
C GLY A 484 12.35 15.04 23.19
N SER A 485 11.56 14.04 22.79
CA SER A 485 12.09 12.73 22.37
C SER A 485 12.80 12.86 21.01
N GLU A 486 13.95 12.18 20.82
CA GLU A 486 14.76 12.26 19.59
C GLU A 486 13.95 12.06 18.29
N TYR A 487 13.02 11.11 18.30
CA TYR A 487 12.17 10.79 17.15
C TYR A 487 10.74 11.32 17.29
N ALA A 488 10.48 12.37 18.08
CA ALA A 488 9.13 12.93 18.29
C ALA A 488 8.45 13.41 16.99
N ASN A 489 9.23 13.90 16.01
CA ASN A 489 8.73 14.27 14.68
C ASN A 489 8.56 13.08 13.71
N PHE A 490 8.82 11.85 14.13
CA PHE A 490 8.70 10.66 13.29
C PHE A 490 7.54 9.77 13.77
N PRO A 491 6.82 9.07 12.87
CA PRO A 491 5.87 8.03 13.27
C PRO A 491 6.57 6.89 14.03
N THR A 492 5.79 6.17 14.85
CA THR A 492 6.25 4.93 15.49
C THR A 492 6.39 3.81 14.46
N ILE A 493 7.49 3.06 14.53
CA ILE A 493 7.74 1.90 13.66
C ILE A 493 7.55 0.55 14.38
N ASN A 494 7.81 0.47 15.68
CA ASN A 494 7.64 -0.78 16.45
C ASN A 494 6.16 -1.16 16.62
N PHE A 495 5.84 -2.45 16.53
CA PHE A 495 4.47 -2.96 16.42
C PHE A 495 3.72 -3.12 17.76
N SER A 496 4.30 -2.74 18.90
CA SER A 496 3.71 -2.98 20.23
C SER A 496 2.30 -2.42 20.42
N SER A 497 1.97 -1.28 19.80
CA SER A 497 0.62 -0.70 19.84
C SER A 497 -0.42 -1.46 18.99
N LEU A 498 0.02 -2.33 18.06
CA LEU A 498 -0.83 -3.24 17.29
C LEU A 498 -1.14 -4.52 18.09
N PHE A 499 -0.22 -4.98 18.94
CA PHE A 499 -0.42 -6.12 19.84
C PHE A 499 -1.28 -5.76 21.07
N ALA A 500 -1.20 -4.51 21.52
CA ALA A 500 -1.90 -4.03 22.70
C ALA A 500 -3.44 -4.15 22.61
N ASN A 501 -4.07 -4.23 23.78
CA ASN A 501 -5.52 -4.31 23.94
C ASN A 501 -6.27 -3.10 23.34
N GLU A 502 -7.59 -3.23 23.21
CA GLU A 502 -8.54 -2.17 22.90
C GLU A 502 -9.76 -2.33 23.81
N LYS A 503 -10.28 -1.24 24.39
CA LYS A 503 -11.48 -1.28 25.24
C LYS A 503 -12.76 -1.63 24.48
N ASP A 504 -12.74 -1.43 23.16
CA ASP A 504 -13.81 -1.73 22.22
C ASP A 504 -13.47 -3.09 21.56
N SER A 505 -14.30 -4.10 21.79
CA SER A 505 -14.05 -5.46 21.29
C SER A 505 -14.07 -5.55 19.76
N GLU A 506 -14.77 -4.64 19.08
CA GLU A 506 -14.74 -4.56 17.61
C GLU A 506 -13.40 -4.01 17.12
N ARG A 507 -12.84 -2.99 17.81
CA ARG A 507 -11.46 -2.50 17.57
C ARG A 507 -10.42 -3.59 17.82
N LEU A 508 -10.63 -4.44 18.83
CA LEU A 508 -9.77 -5.58 19.11
C LEU A 508 -9.86 -6.65 18.00
N ASN A 509 -11.06 -6.93 17.50
CA ASN A 509 -11.26 -7.80 16.32
C ASN A 509 -10.53 -7.24 15.09
N GLN A 510 -10.65 -5.94 14.83
CA GLN A 510 -9.97 -5.26 13.72
C GLN A 510 -8.44 -5.36 13.81
N LYS A 511 -7.85 -5.33 15.02
CA LYS A 511 -6.41 -5.61 15.20
C LYS A 511 -6.04 -7.05 14.81
N GLY A 512 -6.92 -8.02 15.04
CA GLY A 512 -6.76 -9.39 14.53
C GLY A 512 -6.72 -9.44 12.99
N GLU A 513 -7.65 -8.74 12.32
CA GLU A 513 -7.68 -8.65 10.85
C GLU A 513 -6.45 -7.93 10.28
N LYS A 514 -5.94 -6.90 10.96
CA LYS A 514 -4.65 -6.28 10.64
C LYS A 514 -3.50 -7.27 10.74
N LEU A 515 -3.44 -8.03 11.84
CA LEU A 515 -2.40 -9.05 12.04
C LEU A 515 -2.47 -10.12 10.95
N ARG A 516 -3.68 -10.53 10.51
CA ARG A 516 -3.85 -11.47 9.38
C ARG A 516 -3.17 -10.97 8.09
N ALA A 517 -3.34 -9.69 7.75
CA ALA A 517 -2.67 -9.07 6.60
C ALA A 517 -1.13 -9.04 6.75
N ILE A 518 -0.64 -8.69 7.94
CA ILE A 518 0.81 -8.63 8.26
C ILE A 518 1.46 -10.02 8.22
N PHE A 519 0.84 -11.03 8.85
CA PHE A 519 1.34 -12.40 8.81
C PHE A 519 1.24 -13.01 7.41
N HIS A 520 0.21 -12.68 6.63
CA HIS A 520 0.15 -13.09 5.22
C HIS A 520 1.33 -12.52 4.41
N TYR A 521 1.65 -11.23 4.58
CA TYR A 521 2.85 -10.63 3.97
C TYR A 521 4.13 -11.38 4.37
N PHE A 522 4.37 -11.61 5.67
CA PHE A 522 5.56 -12.33 6.13
C PHE A 522 5.61 -13.77 5.59
N ASN A 523 4.48 -14.48 5.51
CA ASN A 523 4.40 -15.81 4.92
C ASN A 523 4.78 -15.79 3.43
N THR A 524 4.33 -14.78 2.68
CA THR A 524 4.64 -14.65 1.26
C THR A 524 6.12 -14.30 1.02
N VAL A 525 6.71 -13.36 1.78
CA VAL A 525 8.14 -13.00 1.61
C VAL A 525 9.14 -13.97 2.27
N THR A 526 8.65 -14.99 2.99
CA THR A 526 9.47 -16.09 3.54
C THR A 526 9.05 -17.48 3.04
N LYS A 527 8.27 -17.53 1.95
CA LYS A 527 7.89 -18.77 1.28
C LYS A 527 9.14 -19.44 0.67
N GLU A 528 9.20 -20.76 0.76
CA GLU A 528 10.21 -21.54 0.03
C GLU A 528 9.70 -21.93 -1.36
N SER A 529 10.59 -21.87 -2.34
CA SER A 529 10.45 -22.58 -3.61
C SER A 529 10.93 -24.02 -3.43
N HIS A 530 10.32 -24.96 -4.14
CA HIS A 530 10.63 -26.39 -3.96
C HIS A 530 12.06 -26.76 -4.39
N ASP A 531 12.68 -25.97 -5.29
CA ASP A 531 13.93 -26.34 -5.96
C ASP A 531 15.12 -25.37 -5.73
N GLN A 532 14.88 -24.18 -5.15
CA GLN A 532 15.88 -23.10 -5.04
C GLN A 532 15.94 -22.46 -3.62
N GLY A 533 15.32 -23.09 -2.62
CA GLY A 533 15.26 -22.57 -1.24
C GLY A 533 14.30 -21.38 -1.09
N PRO A 534 14.51 -20.44 -0.14
CA PRO A 534 13.59 -19.33 0.10
C PRO A 534 13.44 -18.44 -1.15
N ALA A 535 12.19 -18.30 -1.63
CA ALA A 535 11.81 -17.48 -2.77
C ALA A 535 11.84 -15.99 -2.40
N LYS A 536 13.07 -15.46 -2.25
CA LYS A 536 13.32 -14.07 -1.84
C LYS A 536 12.63 -13.09 -2.79
N PRO A 537 11.88 -12.10 -2.30
CA PRO A 537 11.24 -11.11 -3.18
C PRO A 537 12.31 -10.24 -3.84
N ASP A 538 12.36 -10.28 -5.17
CA ASP A 538 13.48 -9.85 -6.00
C ASP A 538 13.38 -8.41 -6.52
N GLY A 539 12.32 -7.68 -6.14
CA GLY A 539 12.07 -6.33 -6.61
C GLY A 539 12.71 -5.24 -5.76
N LEU A 540 12.57 -4.01 -6.25
CA LEU A 540 12.90 -2.79 -5.52
C LEU A 540 11.65 -1.96 -5.21
N VAL A 541 11.76 -1.10 -4.20
CA VAL A 541 10.80 -0.03 -3.89
C VAL A 541 11.59 1.26 -3.66
N SER A 542 11.20 2.34 -4.34
CA SER A 542 11.75 3.70 -4.16
C SER A 542 10.80 4.54 -3.31
N PHE A 543 11.34 5.21 -2.28
CA PHE A 543 10.66 6.18 -1.43
C PHE A 543 11.30 7.56 -1.66
N GLU A 544 10.55 8.54 -2.13
CA GLU A 544 11.02 9.87 -2.51
C GLU A 544 10.27 10.94 -1.72
N ARG A 545 10.97 11.66 -0.84
CA ARG A 545 10.43 12.88 -0.23
C ARG A 545 10.62 14.03 -1.19
N ILE A 546 9.52 14.67 -1.55
CA ILE A 546 9.50 15.86 -2.41
C ILE A 546 9.13 17.06 -1.54
N SER A 547 9.90 18.14 -1.67
CA SER A 547 9.63 19.45 -1.04
C SER A 547 9.78 20.54 -2.09
N ILE A 548 8.70 21.28 -2.37
CA ILE A 548 8.73 22.42 -3.29
C ILE A 548 8.85 23.69 -2.45
N PRO A 549 9.89 24.53 -2.62
CA PRO A 549 10.02 25.77 -1.86
C PRO A 549 8.89 26.75 -2.22
N PRO A 550 8.44 27.64 -1.30
CA PRO A 550 7.32 28.53 -1.55
C PRO A 550 7.44 29.43 -2.79
N SER A 551 8.66 29.75 -3.22
CA SER A 551 8.95 30.51 -4.45
C SER A 551 8.71 29.74 -5.76
N GLN A 552 8.52 28.41 -5.69
CA GLN A 552 8.23 27.53 -6.82
C GLN A 552 6.80 26.96 -6.78
N LEU A 553 6.00 27.30 -5.75
CA LEU A 553 4.58 26.95 -5.70
C LEU A 553 3.77 27.84 -6.66
N PRO A 554 2.63 27.36 -7.23
CA PRO A 554 1.90 28.12 -8.23
C PRO A 554 1.27 29.40 -7.66
N ASP A 555 1.44 30.54 -8.33
CA ASP A 555 0.56 31.68 -8.11
C ASP A 555 -0.81 31.39 -8.74
N TRP A 556 -1.73 30.87 -7.94
CA TRP A 556 -3.10 30.52 -8.31
C TRP A 556 -3.90 31.68 -8.94
N ASN A 557 -3.48 32.95 -8.77
CA ASN A 557 -4.11 34.10 -9.42
C ASN A 557 -3.73 34.27 -10.91
N LYS A 558 -2.71 33.53 -11.37
CA LYS A 558 -2.11 33.63 -12.72
C LYS A 558 -2.22 32.34 -13.55
N GLN A 559 -2.72 31.25 -12.99
CA GLN A 559 -2.79 29.94 -13.66
C GLN A 559 -3.84 29.89 -14.78
N LYS A 560 -3.41 30.04 -16.04
CA LYS A 560 -4.28 30.20 -17.22
C LYS A 560 -4.75 28.91 -17.90
N MET A 561 -4.34 27.73 -17.43
CA MET A 561 -4.79 26.46 -18.00
C MET A 561 -6.27 26.17 -17.66
N PRO A 562 -7.01 25.50 -18.57
CA PRO A 562 -8.31 24.91 -18.27
C PRO A 562 -8.16 23.62 -17.43
N LEU A 563 -9.28 23.07 -16.97
CA LEU A 563 -9.31 21.74 -16.34
C LEU A 563 -8.95 20.62 -17.35
N ARG A 564 -8.50 19.48 -16.82
CA ARG A 564 -8.06 18.30 -17.58
C ARG A 564 -9.16 17.26 -17.70
N ASN A 565 -8.91 16.16 -18.42
CA ASN A 565 -9.91 15.10 -18.57
C ASN A 565 -10.22 14.44 -17.22
N LEU A 566 -11.49 14.14 -16.98
CA LEU A 566 -11.99 13.54 -15.76
C LEU A 566 -12.81 12.29 -16.08
N HIS A 567 -12.33 11.16 -15.58
CA HIS A 567 -13.15 9.99 -15.29
C HIS A 567 -13.67 10.13 -13.85
N VAL A 568 -14.98 10.12 -13.62
CA VAL A 568 -15.56 10.09 -12.27
C VAL A 568 -16.52 8.92 -12.12
N SER A 569 -16.37 8.16 -11.04
CA SER A 569 -17.15 6.96 -10.77
C SER A 569 -17.50 6.83 -9.29
N SER A 570 -18.67 6.26 -9.02
CA SER A 570 -19.07 5.80 -7.69
C SER A 570 -18.67 4.35 -7.41
N GLU A 571 -18.45 3.56 -8.45
CA GLU A 571 -18.00 2.17 -8.37
C GLU A 571 -16.49 2.07 -8.66
N GLY A 572 -15.83 1.02 -8.15
CA GLY A 572 -14.36 0.86 -8.25
C GLY A 572 -13.59 1.63 -7.19
N SER A 573 -12.26 1.53 -7.23
CA SER A 573 -11.37 2.11 -6.22
C SER A 573 -9.95 2.44 -6.73
N ILE A 574 -9.26 3.34 -6.02
CA ILE A 574 -8.00 4.00 -6.42
C ILE A 574 -6.89 2.99 -6.73
N GLU A 575 -6.74 1.99 -5.86
CA GLU A 575 -5.68 0.99 -5.90
C GLU A 575 -5.93 -0.14 -6.91
N LYS A 576 -7.19 -0.42 -7.27
CA LYS A 576 -7.59 -1.40 -8.28
C LYS A 576 -7.77 -0.77 -9.68
N GLU A 577 -8.79 0.06 -9.88
CA GLU A 577 -9.08 0.69 -11.18
C GLU A 577 -7.99 1.70 -11.59
N GLY A 578 -7.34 2.35 -10.61
CA GLY A 578 -6.18 3.21 -10.84
C GLY A 578 -4.84 2.46 -10.97
N THR A 579 -4.83 1.19 -11.42
CA THR A 579 -3.59 0.43 -11.64
C THR A 579 -2.70 1.15 -12.67
N GLY A 580 -1.43 1.39 -12.31
CA GLY A 580 -0.48 2.13 -13.15
C GLY A 580 -0.74 3.63 -13.26
N MET A 581 -1.76 4.18 -12.58
CA MET A 581 -1.92 5.62 -12.38
C MET A 581 -1.11 6.07 -11.14
N LEU A 582 -1.04 7.37 -10.86
CA LEU A 582 -0.58 7.85 -9.56
C LEU A 582 -1.71 7.71 -8.53
N GLN A 583 -1.60 6.73 -7.65
CA GLN A 583 -2.57 6.40 -6.62
C GLN A 583 -2.41 7.35 -5.42
N VAL A 584 -3.46 8.08 -5.04
CA VAL A 584 -3.39 9.01 -3.91
C VAL A 584 -3.66 8.29 -2.59
N ASP A 585 -2.72 8.43 -1.67
CA ASP A 585 -2.86 8.05 -0.27
C ASP A 585 -3.35 9.28 0.52
N PHE A 586 -4.51 9.14 1.20
CA PHE A 586 -5.16 10.19 1.98
C PHE A 586 -4.51 10.33 3.36
N ALA A 587 -3.20 10.59 3.32
CA ALA A 587 -2.28 10.33 4.40
C ALA A 587 -2.50 11.17 5.65
N ASN A 588 -1.96 10.70 6.77
CA ASN A 588 -1.60 11.56 7.88
C ASN A 588 -0.24 12.20 7.61
N LYS A 589 -0.04 13.43 8.10
CA LYS A 589 1.29 14.09 8.10
C LYS A 589 2.37 13.24 8.78
N TYR A 590 2.00 12.31 9.65
CA TYR A 590 2.84 11.18 10.09
C TYR A 590 2.46 9.90 9.30
N ILE A 591 3.14 9.69 8.17
CA ILE A 591 2.93 8.62 7.17
C ILE A 591 2.45 7.26 7.74
N GLY A 592 1.44 6.66 7.13
CA GLY A 592 0.80 5.41 7.57
C GLY A 592 -0.07 5.58 8.83
N GLY A 593 -0.38 6.82 9.22
CA GLY A 593 -1.29 7.21 10.29
C GLY A 593 -1.30 6.28 11.51
N GLY A 594 -2.46 5.67 11.75
CA GLY A 594 -2.74 4.73 12.83
C GLY A 594 -2.57 3.25 12.45
N VAL A 595 -1.79 2.89 11.41
CA VAL A 595 -1.70 1.50 10.92
C VAL A 595 -1.22 0.53 12.00
N LEU A 596 -0.24 0.93 12.82
CA LEU A 596 0.24 0.19 13.98
C LEU A 596 -0.55 0.48 15.28
N LYS A 597 -1.75 1.04 15.17
CA LYS A 597 -2.67 1.41 16.26
C LYS A 597 -4.11 1.03 15.85
N SER A 598 -5.12 1.80 16.27
CA SER A 598 -6.55 1.56 16.03
C SER A 598 -7.10 2.22 14.74
N GLY A 599 -6.27 2.95 13.96
CA GLY A 599 -6.69 3.61 12.72
C GLY A 599 -6.91 2.61 11.57
N LEU A 600 -7.96 2.79 10.78
CA LEU A 600 -8.39 1.79 9.77
C LEU A 600 -9.22 2.41 8.63
N VAL A 601 -8.79 3.59 8.16
CA VAL A 601 -9.33 4.29 6.99
C VAL A 601 -8.42 4.07 5.78
N GLN A 602 -8.57 4.83 4.69
CA GLN A 602 -7.93 4.56 3.39
C GLN A 602 -6.39 4.41 3.47
N GLU A 603 -5.69 5.29 4.19
CA GLU A 603 -4.23 5.18 4.43
C GLU A 603 -3.85 3.85 5.10
N GLU A 604 -4.47 3.51 6.24
CA GLU A 604 -4.11 2.28 6.94
C GLU A 604 -4.49 1.02 6.16
N ILE A 605 -5.61 1.04 5.44
CA ILE A 605 -6.04 -0.08 4.58
C ILE A 605 -5.03 -0.29 3.45
N LEU A 606 -4.60 0.78 2.77
CA LEU A 606 -3.57 0.74 1.72
C LEU A 606 -2.24 0.15 2.24
N PHE A 607 -1.84 0.52 3.45
CA PHE A 607 -0.64 0.02 4.14
C PHE A 607 -0.79 -1.44 4.63
N LEU A 608 -2.01 -1.96 4.80
CA LEU A 608 -2.26 -3.38 5.11
C LEU A 608 -2.35 -4.25 3.86
N MET A 609 -2.91 -3.70 2.78
CA MET A 609 -2.88 -4.32 1.44
C MET A 609 -1.44 -4.40 0.91
N SER A 610 -0.57 -3.47 1.30
CA SER A 610 0.81 -3.32 0.79
C SER A 610 1.81 -3.06 1.95
N PRO A 611 2.12 -4.04 2.84
CA PRO A 611 2.87 -3.79 4.08
C PRO A 611 4.27 -3.20 3.95
N GLU A 612 4.89 -3.28 2.76
CA GLU A 612 6.14 -2.60 2.43
C GLU A 612 6.07 -1.08 2.69
N LEU A 613 4.90 -0.46 2.55
CA LEU A 613 4.67 0.96 2.84
C LEU A 613 4.96 1.32 4.31
N ILE A 614 4.76 0.39 5.25
CA ILE A 614 4.98 0.60 6.69
C ILE A 614 6.44 0.98 6.98
N VAL A 615 7.40 0.52 6.15
CA VAL A 615 8.83 0.83 6.35
C VAL A 615 9.13 2.31 6.17
N ALA A 616 8.32 3.07 5.43
CA ALA A 616 8.47 4.52 5.30
C ALA A 616 8.45 5.23 6.67
N ARG A 617 7.76 4.65 7.66
CA ARG A 617 7.71 5.15 9.04
C ARG A 617 9.05 5.08 9.76
N LEU A 618 9.97 4.22 9.30
CA LEU A 618 11.30 4.11 9.89
C LEU A 618 12.15 5.35 9.59
N PHE A 619 12.03 5.96 8.41
CA PHE A 619 12.94 7.02 7.95
C PHE A 619 12.28 8.33 7.52
N THR A 620 10.94 8.40 7.39
CA THR A 620 10.27 9.64 6.96
C THR A 620 9.85 10.51 8.15
N GLU A 621 10.38 11.73 8.22
CA GLU A 621 9.91 12.74 9.19
C GLU A 621 8.50 13.21 8.80
N LYS A 622 7.72 13.71 9.77
CA LYS A 622 6.44 14.40 9.57
C LYS A 622 6.46 15.31 8.33
N LEU A 623 5.45 15.25 7.46
CA LEU A 623 5.31 16.17 6.34
C LEU A 623 4.99 17.60 6.81
N ALA A 624 5.61 18.60 6.17
CA ALA A 624 5.18 19.99 6.18
C ALA A 624 4.21 20.29 5.03
N ASP A 625 3.60 21.48 5.01
CA ASP A 625 2.54 21.83 4.05
C ASP A 625 2.99 21.86 2.58
N ASN A 626 4.29 22.03 2.32
CA ASN A 626 4.90 22.08 1.00
C ASN A 626 5.58 20.76 0.57
N GLU A 627 5.26 19.64 1.24
CA GLU A 627 5.93 18.35 1.05
C GLU A 627 4.96 17.19 0.74
N CYS A 628 5.45 16.15 0.07
CA CYS A 628 4.79 14.85 -0.06
C CYS A 628 5.80 13.70 0.02
N LEU A 629 5.31 12.47 0.18
CA LEU A 629 6.12 11.25 0.00
C LEU A 629 5.57 10.45 -1.18
N LYS A 630 6.38 10.29 -2.23
CA LYS A 630 6.06 9.50 -3.43
C LYS A 630 6.75 8.13 -3.30
N ILE A 631 6.01 7.05 -3.55
CA ILE A 631 6.49 5.68 -3.37
C ILE A 631 6.25 4.89 -4.66
N THR A 632 7.30 4.32 -5.24
CA THR A 632 7.26 3.62 -6.54
C THR A 632 7.71 2.18 -6.40
N GLY A 633 6.91 1.24 -6.90
CA GLY A 633 7.19 -0.19 -6.84
C GLY A 633 6.61 -1.06 -5.72
N PRO A 634 5.82 -0.57 -4.73
CA PRO A 634 5.38 -1.39 -3.60
C PRO A 634 4.36 -2.44 -4.06
N GLN A 635 4.63 -3.70 -3.72
CA GLN A 635 3.77 -4.83 -4.09
C GLN A 635 2.52 -4.89 -3.22
N MET A 636 1.39 -5.26 -3.83
CA MET A 636 0.18 -5.64 -3.11
C MET A 636 0.23 -7.12 -2.70
N TYR A 637 -0.21 -7.43 -1.48
CA TYR A 637 -0.15 -8.77 -0.88
C TYR A 637 -1.51 -9.27 -0.40
N SER A 638 -2.42 -8.37 -0.03
CA SER A 638 -3.70 -8.74 0.59
C SER A 638 -4.87 -8.04 -0.09
N LEU A 639 -5.94 -8.79 -0.34
CA LEU A 639 -7.28 -8.24 -0.55
C LEU A 639 -7.92 -7.94 0.81
N SER A 640 -8.59 -6.79 0.91
CA SER A 640 -9.43 -6.42 2.05
C SER A 640 -10.84 -6.05 1.60
N SER A 641 -11.76 -5.96 2.55
CA SER A 641 -13.14 -5.54 2.32
C SER A 641 -13.68 -4.83 3.56
N GLY A 642 -14.76 -4.05 3.40
CA GLY A 642 -15.26 -3.16 4.45
C GLY A 642 -14.36 -1.94 4.68
N TYR A 643 -14.67 -1.15 5.71
CA TYR A 643 -13.98 0.11 6.00
C TYR A 643 -14.16 0.51 7.47
N SER A 644 -13.10 1.02 8.11
CA SER A 644 -13.14 1.39 9.54
C SER A 644 -13.66 0.23 10.41
N ARG A 645 -14.84 0.35 11.02
CA ARG A 645 -15.39 -0.69 11.91
C ARG A 645 -15.66 -2.03 11.21
N SER A 646 -16.05 -2.00 9.93
CA SER A 646 -16.41 -3.19 9.15
C SER A 646 -15.25 -3.81 8.35
N PHE A 647 -14.02 -3.35 8.54
CA PHE A 647 -12.85 -3.89 7.83
C PHE A 647 -12.59 -5.36 8.18
N PHE A 648 -12.32 -6.16 7.16
CA PHE A 648 -11.75 -7.51 7.29
C PHE A 648 -10.74 -7.81 6.18
N TRP A 649 -9.81 -8.71 6.48
CA TRP A 649 -8.90 -9.29 5.49
C TRP A 649 -9.67 -10.33 4.67
N LYS A 650 -9.76 -10.11 3.36
CA LYS A 650 -10.58 -10.91 2.45
C LYS A 650 -9.81 -12.13 1.90
N GLY A 651 -8.50 -12.02 1.75
CA GLY A 651 -7.68 -13.09 1.18
C GLY A 651 -6.31 -12.63 0.69
N PRO A 652 -5.48 -13.56 0.17
CA PRO A 652 -4.26 -13.22 -0.53
C PRO A 652 -4.52 -12.39 -1.79
N PHE A 653 -3.50 -11.69 -2.27
CA PHE A 653 -3.47 -11.10 -3.61
C PHE A 653 -2.19 -11.50 -4.33
N ASP A 654 -2.32 -12.03 -5.55
CA ASP A 654 -1.18 -12.29 -6.42
C ASP A 654 -0.96 -11.08 -7.35
N ASP A 655 0.12 -10.34 -7.10
CA ASP A 655 0.42 -9.10 -7.81
C ASP A 655 1.13 -9.41 -9.13
N CYS A 656 0.33 -9.58 -10.18
CA CYS A 656 0.80 -9.75 -11.56
C CYS A 656 1.14 -8.43 -12.27
N THR A 657 1.24 -7.28 -11.57
CA THR A 657 1.60 -6.02 -12.23
C THR A 657 3.04 -6.05 -12.77
N LYS A 658 3.23 -5.54 -14.00
CA LYS A 658 4.54 -5.46 -14.67
C LYS A 658 5.57 -4.73 -13.78
N ARG A 659 6.85 -5.04 -13.96
CA ARG A 659 7.97 -4.33 -13.32
C ARG A 659 8.70 -3.44 -14.34
N ASP A 660 9.36 -2.38 -13.87
CA ASP A 660 10.34 -1.61 -14.66
C ASP A 660 11.72 -2.28 -14.68
N VAL A 661 12.68 -1.70 -15.42
CA VAL A 661 14.08 -2.20 -15.48
C VAL A 661 14.80 -2.19 -14.12
N TRP A 662 14.28 -1.46 -13.14
CA TRP A 662 14.75 -1.46 -11.74
C TRP A 662 14.00 -2.49 -10.88
N LYS A 663 13.24 -3.40 -11.49
CA LYS A 663 12.37 -4.39 -10.83
C LYS A 663 11.30 -3.79 -9.89
N ARG A 664 10.96 -2.51 -10.02
CA ARG A 664 9.86 -1.87 -9.27
C ARG A 664 8.54 -2.17 -9.97
N ARG A 665 7.49 -2.57 -9.24
CA ARG A 665 6.14 -2.74 -9.81
C ARG A 665 5.64 -1.45 -10.49
N TYR A 666 4.80 -1.58 -11.52
CA TYR A 666 4.10 -0.49 -12.22
C TYR A 666 2.97 0.08 -11.35
N ARG A 667 3.35 0.58 -10.19
CA ARG A 667 2.48 1.18 -9.19
C ARG A 667 3.24 2.32 -8.51
N GLN A 668 2.62 3.50 -8.52
CA GLN A 668 3.15 4.67 -7.85
C GLN A 668 2.06 5.24 -6.93
N ILE A 669 2.43 5.48 -5.68
CA ILE A 669 1.58 6.04 -4.63
C ILE A 669 2.13 7.42 -4.26
N VAL A 670 1.26 8.38 -3.91
CA VAL A 670 1.69 9.63 -3.25
C VAL A 670 0.88 9.90 -1.99
N ALA A 671 1.58 10.02 -0.88
CA ALA A 671 1.04 10.43 0.41
C ALA A 671 0.96 11.97 0.48
N ILE A 672 -0.26 12.49 0.54
CA ILE A 672 -0.55 13.90 0.80
C ILE A 672 -1.55 14.02 1.95
N ASP A 673 -1.16 14.73 3.00
CA ASP A 673 -2.01 14.98 4.16
C ASP A 673 -2.93 16.18 3.92
N ALA A 674 -4.24 16.01 4.10
CA ALA A 674 -5.22 17.11 4.13
C ALA A 674 -5.24 17.81 5.50
N LEU A 675 -5.84 18.99 5.59
CA LEU A 675 -6.08 19.66 6.87
C LEU A 675 -7.13 18.91 7.71
N GLU A 676 -6.78 18.60 8.95
CA GLU A 676 -7.69 18.05 9.96
C GLU A 676 -8.55 19.18 10.56
N LEU A 677 -9.80 19.30 10.12
CA LEU A 677 -10.66 20.43 10.49
C LEU A 677 -11.31 20.23 11.86
N LYS A 678 -11.09 21.18 12.78
CA LYS A 678 -11.84 21.23 14.04
C LYS A 678 -13.30 21.59 13.75
N TYR A 679 -13.53 22.70 13.05
CA TYR A 679 -14.85 23.13 12.58
C TYR A 679 -14.89 23.07 11.04
N PRO A 680 -15.86 22.40 10.40
CA PRO A 680 -15.90 22.28 8.93
C PRO A 680 -16.01 23.60 8.16
N LYS A 681 -16.42 24.71 8.81
CA LYS A 681 -16.43 26.04 8.17
C LYS A 681 -15.02 26.60 7.93
N ASP A 682 -14.01 26.17 8.70
CA ASP A 682 -12.64 26.71 8.67
C ASP A 682 -11.94 26.52 7.31
N GLN A 683 -12.35 25.52 6.53
CA GLN A 683 -11.77 25.26 5.19
C GLN A 683 -12.08 26.35 4.17
N TYR A 684 -13.16 27.13 4.36
CA TYR A 684 -13.56 28.21 3.47
C TYR A 684 -12.82 29.52 3.79
N THR A 685 -11.52 29.42 4.09
CA THR A 685 -10.58 30.56 4.13
C THR A 685 -9.65 30.50 2.92
N LYS A 686 -9.19 31.66 2.45
CA LYS A 686 -8.21 31.76 1.36
C LYS A 686 -6.94 30.96 1.70
N GLU A 687 -6.52 31.02 2.95
CA GLU A 687 -5.31 30.42 3.48
C GLU A 687 -5.39 28.89 3.44
N ASN A 688 -6.50 28.31 3.92
CA ASN A 688 -6.71 26.86 3.89
C ASN A 688 -6.94 26.34 2.46
N ILE A 689 -7.70 27.04 1.61
CA ILE A 689 -7.82 26.67 0.19
C ILE A 689 -6.45 26.68 -0.51
N THR A 690 -5.63 27.72 -0.26
CA THR A 690 -4.28 27.81 -0.85
C THR A 690 -3.36 26.70 -0.35
N ARG A 691 -3.43 26.35 0.95
CA ARG A 691 -2.68 25.24 1.55
C ARG A 691 -3.02 23.92 0.87
N GLU A 692 -4.30 23.59 0.75
CA GLU A 692 -4.74 22.32 0.17
C GLU A 692 -4.45 22.25 -1.34
N LEU A 693 -4.59 23.36 -2.08
CA LEU A 693 -4.16 23.48 -3.49
C LEU A 693 -2.65 23.23 -3.65
N ASN A 694 -1.82 23.86 -2.81
CA ASN A 694 -0.37 23.67 -2.82
C ASN A 694 0.02 22.23 -2.49
N LYS A 695 -0.58 21.64 -1.44
CA LYS A 695 -0.37 20.25 -1.02
C LYS A 695 -0.71 19.25 -2.13
N ALA A 696 -1.89 19.41 -2.76
CA ALA A 696 -2.29 18.59 -3.90
C ALA A 696 -1.33 18.75 -5.09
N PHE A 697 -0.93 19.99 -5.42
CA PHE A 697 0.05 20.25 -6.47
C PHE A 697 1.41 19.59 -6.18
N VAL A 698 1.95 19.68 -4.97
CA VAL A 698 3.20 19.01 -4.57
C VAL A 698 3.10 17.49 -4.72
N GLY A 699 1.94 16.89 -4.42
CA GLY A 699 1.69 15.47 -4.65
C GLY A 699 1.63 15.09 -6.14
N PHE A 700 0.98 15.92 -6.94
CA PHE A 700 0.73 15.65 -8.37
C PHE A 700 1.89 16.06 -9.29
N HIS A 701 2.83 16.88 -8.81
CA HIS A 701 3.96 17.38 -9.59
C HIS A 701 5.01 16.29 -9.93
N GLY A 702 5.79 16.58 -10.97
CA GLY A 702 6.87 15.72 -11.49
C GLY A 702 6.41 14.73 -12.55
N ASN A 703 7.38 13.95 -13.04
CA ASN A 703 7.19 12.95 -14.10
C ASN A 703 7.25 11.52 -13.53
N PRO A 704 6.71 10.51 -14.24
CA PRO A 704 5.91 10.61 -15.46
C PRO A 704 4.51 11.21 -15.19
N LYS A 705 3.97 11.94 -16.17
CA LYS A 705 2.63 12.54 -16.12
C LYS A 705 1.52 11.52 -16.41
N THR A 706 1.47 10.44 -15.63
CA THR A 706 0.32 9.52 -15.60
C THR A 706 -0.92 10.24 -15.07
N ALA A 707 -2.11 9.69 -15.32
CA ALA A 707 -3.32 10.17 -14.66
C ALA A 707 -3.23 10.00 -13.13
N ILE A 708 -4.05 10.76 -12.40
CA ILE A 708 -4.16 10.71 -10.94
C ILE A 708 -5.38 9.88 -10.58
N ALA A 709 -5.19 8.79 -9.82
CA ALA A 709 -6.28 8.02 -9.23
C ALA A 709 -6.51 8.50 -7.79
N THR A 710 -7.65 9.15 -7.55
CA THR A 710 -7.97 9.80 -6.26
C THR A 710 -9.47 9.71 -5.93
N GLY A 711 -9.91 10.44 -4.92
CA GLY A 711 -11.30 10.53 -4.49
C GLY A 711 -11.47 11.56 -3.37
N ASN A 712 -12.27 11.21 -2.37
CA ASN A 712 -12.73 12.08 -1.26
C ASN A 712 -11.64 12.41 -0.22
N TRP A 713 -10.53 12.98 -0.69
CA TRP A 713 -9.32 13.32 0.08
C TRP A 713 -9.62 14.28 1.23
N GLY A 714 -9.40 13.82 2.48
CA GLY A 714 -9.67 14.60 3.69
C GLY A 714 -11.14 14.74 4.09
N CYS A 715 -12.09 14.20 3.31
CA CYS A 715 -13.53 14.41 3.57
C CYS A 715 -14.09 13.53 4.69
N GLY A 716 -13.42 12.41 5.01
CA GLY A 716 -13.80 11.50 6.09
C GLY A 716 -13.45 12.02 7.49
N ALA A 717 -12.48 11.38 8.15
CA ALA A 717 -12.09 11.73 9.53
C ALA A 717 -11.68 13.20 9.73
N PHE A 718 -11.16 13.85 8.68
CA PHE A 718 -10.70 15.25 8.69
C PHE A 718 -11.80 16.26 8.32
N LYS A 719 -13.03 15.80 8.01
CA LYS A 719 -14.26 16.60 7.81
C LYS A 719 -14.22 17.63 6.67
N GLY A 720 -13.35 17.46 5.67
CA GLY A 720 -13.32 18.29 4.48
C GLY A 720 -14.62 18.20 3.67
N ASP A 721 -15.01 19.28 3.01
CA ASP A 721 -16.13 19.27 2.08
C ASP A 721 -15.75 18.53 0.78
N HIS A 722 -16.66 17.68 0.30
CA HIS A 722 -16.45 16.85 -0.88
C HIS A 722 -16.35 17.66 -2.17
N THR A 723 -17.20 18.67 -2.32
CA THR A 723 -17.31 19.50 -3.53
C THR A 723 -16.10 20.43 -3.67
N LEU A 724 -15.66 21.03 -2.56
CA LEU A 724 -14.45 21.84 -2.49
C LEU A 724 -13.20 20.99 -2.73
N LYS A 725 -13.08 19.82 -2.08
CA LYS A 725 -11.92 18.93 -2.24
C LYS A 725 -11.82 18.33 -3.65
N ALA A 726 -12.93 18.10 -4.34
CA ALA A 726 -12.92 17.74 -5.76
C ALA A 726 -12.37 18.87 -6.63
N LEU A 727 -12.89 20.10 -6.50
CA LEU A 727 -12.40 21.28 -7.26
C LEU A 727 -10.92 21.59 -6.98
N ILE A 728 -10.48 21.52 -5.73
CA ILE A 728 -9.07 21.74 -5.35
C ILE A 728 -8.16 20.73 -6.06
N GLN A 729 -8.53 19.45 -6.08
CA GLN A 729 -7.75 18.42 -6.77
C GLN A 729 -7.77 18.61 -8.29
N LEU A 730 -8.92 18.95 -8.90
CA LEU A 730 -9.03 19.24 -10.33
C LEU A 730 -8.17 20.44 -10.75
N MET A 731 -8.15 21.50 -9.95
CA MET A 731 -7.29 22.67 -10.16
C MET A 731 -5.80 22.33 -10.05
N ALA A 732 -5.40 21.55 -9.04
CA ALA A 732 -4.03 21.11 -8.87
C ALA A 732 -3.56 20.17 -9.99
N ALA A 733 -4.41 19.23 -10.42
CA ALA A 733 -4.15 18.35 -11.55
C ALA A 733 -4.01 19.12 -12.87
N ALA A 734 -4.80 20.18 -13.06
CA ALA A 734 -4.70 21.05 -14.22
C ALA A 734 -3.33 21.75 -14.34
N VAL A 735 -2.82 22.31 -13.23
CA VAL A 735 -1.50 22.95 -13.15
C VAL A 735 -0.36 21.92 -13.23
N ALA A 736 -0.55 20.71 -12.69
CA ALA A 736 0.39 19.60 -12.86
C ALA A 736 0.38 18.97 -14.27
N GLU A 737 -0.58 19.36 -15.12
CA GLU A 737 -0.82 18.86 -16.48
C GLU A 737 -1.23 17.37 -16.54
N ARG A 738 -2.14 16.94 -15.66
CA ARG A 738 -2.53 15.54 -15.49
C ARG A 738 -4.05 15.36 -15.53
N ASP A 739 -4.49 14.32 -16.22
CA ASP A 739 -5.88 13.85 -16.20
C ASP A 739 -6.19 13.07 -14.92
N MET A 740 -7.46 12.83 -14.61
CA MET A 740 -7.89 12.30 -13.32
C MET A 740 -8.92 11.16 -13.43
N ALA A 741 -8.77 10.15 -12.58
CA ALA A 741 -9.80 9.21 -12.18
C ALA A 741 -10.21 9.52 -10.73
N TYR A 742 -11.47 9.90 -10.51
CA TYR A 742 -12.01 10.27 -9.20
C TYR A 742 -13.06 9.26 -8.75
N PHE A 743 -12.80 8.58 -7.63
CA PHE A 743 -13.67 7.56 -7.04
C PHE A 743 -14.43 8.16 -5.84
N THR A 744 -15.75 8.34 -5.97
CA THR A 744 -16.59 8.97 -4.92
C THR A 744 -17.00 8.00 -3.81
N PHE A 745 -16.59 6.73 -3.89
CA PHE A 745 -16.85 5.67 -2.92
C PHE A 745 -18.36 5.45 -2.66
N ARG A 746 -19.04 4.87 -3.66
CA ARG A 746 -20.48 4.51 -3.71
C ARG A 746 -21.48 5.67 -3.70
N ASN A 747 -21.02 6.91 -3.53
CA ASN A 747 -21.87 8.10 -3.60
C ASN A 747 -22.13 8.50 -5.07
N LYS A 748 -23.32 8.18 -5.60
CA LYS A 748 -23.69 8.40 -7.01
C LYS A 748 -24.06 9.85 -7.28
N GLU A 749 -24.65 10.47 -6.27
CA GLU A 749 -25.11 11.85 -6.25
C GLU A 749 -23.89 12.78 -6.40
N LEU A 750 -22.86 12.59 -5.57
CA LEU A 750 -21.59 13.30 -5.66
C LEU A 750 -20.84 13.03 -6.97
N ALA A 751 -20.95 11.83 -7.55
CA ALA A 751 -20.33 11.54 -8.85
C ALA A 751 -20.98 12.36 -9.97
N ASN A 752 -22.31 12.43 -9.96
CA ASN A 752 -23.08 13.26 -10.90
C ASN A 752 -22.81 14.75 -10.70
N GLU A 753 -22.75 15.24 -9.45
CA GLU A 753 -22.44 16.64 -9.12
C GLU A 753 -21.03 17.05 -9.59
N ILE A 754 -20.03 16.19 -9.34
CA ILE A 754 -18.64 16.42 -9.80
C ILE A 754 -18.55 16.39 -11.33
N GLN A 755 -19.27 15.48 -11.99
CA GLN A 755 -19.32 15.46 -13.45
C GLN A 755 -20.01 16.72 -14.01
N GLU A 756 -21.17 17.10 -13.48
CA GLU A 756 -21.94 18.25 -13.95
C GLU A 756 -21.12 19.55 -13.84
N ILE A 757 -20.47 19.80 -12.70
CA ILE A 757 -19.66 21.01 -12.54
C ILE A 757 -18.41 20.97 -13.45
N HIS A 758 -17.79 19.80 -13.66
CA HIS A 758 -16.65 19.65 -14.57
C HIS A 758 -17.05 19.90 -16.02
N GLU A 759 -18.18 19.34 -16.48
CA GLU A 759 -18.74 19.60 -17.80
C GLU A 759 -19.09 21.09 -17.99
N ILE A 760 -19.71 21.74 -16.99
CA ILE A 760 -20.03 23.17 -17.05
C ILE A 760 -18.75 24.02 -17.12
N LEU A 761 -17.73 23.72 -16.30
CA LEU A 761 -16.46 24.46 -16.27
C LEU A 761 -15.63 24.29 -17.55
N THR A 762 -15.60 23.08 -18.13
CA THR A 762 -14.86 22.80 -19.37
C THR A 762 -15.57 23.40 -20.59
N LYS A 763 -16.89 23.22 -20.74
CA LYS A 763 -17.68 23.81 -21.84
C LYS A 763 -17.58 25.34 -21.88
N ASN A 764 -17.46 25.98 -20.72
CA ASN A 764 -17.32 27.45 -20.60
C ASN A 764 -15.86 27.94 -20.59
N ASN A 765 -14.88 27.09 -20.89
CA ASN A 765 -13.44 27.44 -20.92
C ASN A 765 -12.98 28.19 -19.66
N VAL A 766 -13.36 27.66 -18.49
CA VAL A 766 -12.99 28.23 -17.19
C VAL A 766 -11.58 27.79 -16.81
N THR A 767 -10.72 28.78 -16.58
CA THR A 767 -9.31 28.60 -16.22
C THR A 767 -9.12 28.53 -14.71
N VAL A 768 -8.03 27.90 -14.26
CA VAL A 768 -7.71 27.75 -12.82
C VAL A 768 -7.69 29.12 -12.10
N ASP A 769 -7.22 30.18 -12.74
CA ASP A 769 -7.21 31.52 -12.15
C ASP A 769 -8.60 32.17 -12.00
N LYS A 770 -9.58 31.83 -12.85
CA LYS A 770 -10.98 32.24 -12.69
C LYS A 770 -11.60 31.51 -11.50
N LEU A 771 -11.43 30.18 -11.45
CA LEU A 771 -11.88 29.34 -10.33
C LEU A 771 -11.31 29.83 -8.99
N TYR A 772 -10.00 30.09 -8.91
CA TYR A 772 -9.38 30.58 -7.68
C TYR A 772 -9.87 31.97 -7.25
N LYS A 773 -10.27 32.84 -8.20
CA LYS A 773 -10.92 34.13 -7.89
C LYS A 773 -12.29 33.91 -7.29
N TRP A 774 -13.13 33.08 -7.93
CA TRP A 774 -14.44 32.71 -7.42
C TRP A 774 -14.39 32.01 -6.06
N LEU A 775 -13.42 31.12 -5.80
CA LEU A 775 -13.22 30.51 -4.48
C LEU A 775 -12.96 31.57 -3.38
N LYS A 776 -12.11 32.56 -3.64
CA LYS A 776 -11.88 33.67 -2.68
C LYS A 776 -13.11 34.56 -2.49
N GLU A 777 -13.89 34.79 -3.56
CA GLU A 777 -15.15 35.54 -3.47
C GLU A 777 -16.18 34.78 -2.62
N PHE A 778 -16.29 33.46 -2.79
CA PHE A 778 -17.13 32.58 -1.97
C PHE A 778 -16.71 32.59 -0.50
N CYS A 779 -15.42 32.48 -0.20
CA CYS A 779 -14.88 32.67 1.16
C CYS A 779 -15.31 34.02 1.75
N GLY A 780 -15.24 35.10 0.97
CA GLY A 780 -15.63 36.45 1.39
C GLY A 780 -17.13 36.64 1.66
N GLN A 781 -17.99 35.81 1.07
CA GLN A 781 -19.43 35.78 1.34
C GLN A 781 -19.77 34.87 2.54
N HIS A 782 -19.31 33.62 2.51
CA HIS A 782 -19.54 32.64 3.58
C HIS A 782 -18.94 33.06 4.94
N ALA A 783 -17.90 33.90 4.96
CA ALA A 783 -17.38 34.51 6.18
C ALA A 783 -18.30 35.58 6.82
N ARG A 784 -19.26 36.13 6.05
CA ARG A 784 -20.26 37.12 6.51
C ARG A 784 -21.58 36.45 6.87
N GLU A 785 -21.96 35.42 6.11
CA GLU A 785 -23.21 34.69 6.30
C GLU A 785 -23.04 33.55 7.32
N HIS A 786 -23.00 33.90 8.61
CA HIS A 786 -22.72 32.92 9.68
C HIS A 786 -23.65 31.69 9.70
N ASN A 787 -24.86 31.78 9.13
CA ASN A 787 -25.89 30.74 9.18
C ASN A 787 -26.29 30.11 7.83
N SER A 788 -25.73 30.52 6.67
CA SER A 788 -26.05 29.85 5.40
C SER A 788 -25.34 28.49 5.25
N GLN A 789 -25.92 27.60 4.44
CA GLN A 789 -25.27 26.37 4.00
C GLN A 789 -24.40 26.67 2.78
N ALA A 790 -23.17 26.16 2.75
CA ALA A 790 -22.21 26.41 1.69
C ALA A 790 -22.57 25.67 0.38
N ASP A 791 -23.35 26.30 -0.49
CA ASP A 791 -23.56 25.83 -1.88
C ASP A 791 -22.49 26.38 -2.83
N LEU A 792 -21.33 25.73 -2.84
CA LEU A 792 -20.19 26.13 -3.67
C LEU A 792 -20.47 25.95 -5.16
N TYR A 793 -21.15 24.87 -5.55
CA TYR A 793 -21.42 24.56 -6.96
C TYR A 793 -22.52 25.46 -7.53
N GLY A 794 -23.57 25.76 -6.77
CA GLY A 794 -24.58 26.76 -7.14
C GLY A 794 -23.98 28.16 -7.32
N PHE A 795 -23.10 28.59 -6.41
CA PHE A 795 -22.37 29.85 -6.56
C PHE A 795 -21.54 29.90 -7.85
N ILE A 796 -20.81 28.83 -8.18
CA ILE A 796 -20.01 28.74 -9.42
C ILE A 796 -20.92 28.73 -10.67
N LYS A 797 -22.04 28.01 -10.64
CA LYS A 797 -23.04 28.03 -11.73
C LYS A 797 -23.56 29.45 -11.98
N VAL A 798 -23.90 30.18 -10.92
CA VAL A 798 -24.29 31.61 -11.01
C VAL A 798 -23.16 32.48 -11.59
N LYS A 799 -21.91 32.28 -11.19
CA LYS A 799 -20.74 33.03 -11.73
C LYS A 799 -20.46 32.78 -13.21
N ILE A 800 -20.86 31.62 -13.73
CA ILE A 800 -20.77 31.27 -15.15
C ILE A 800 -21.96 31.85 -15.96
N GLY A 801 -22.95 32.44 -15.29
CA GLY A 801 -24.20 32.90 -15.93
C GLY A 801 -25.23 31.78 -16.11
N PHE A 802 -24.98 30.59 -15.56
CA PHE A 802 -25.90 29.46 -15.59
C PHE A 802 -27.05 29.71 -14.61
N ARG A 803 -28.01 30.54 -15.03
CA ARG A 803 -29.31 30.67 -14.37
C ARG A 803 -30.05 29.35 -14.52
N ALA A 804 -30.18 28.60 -13.43
CA ALA A 804 -31.27 27.64 -13.33
C ALA A 804 -32.58 28.40 -13.61
N SER A 805 -33.39 27.91 -14.55
CA SER A 805 -34.65 28.54 -14.91
C SER A 805 -35.57 28.57 -13.68
N LEU A 806 -35.89 29.78 -13.21
CA LEU A 806 -36.78 30.01 -12.06
C LEU A 806 -38.22 29.64 -12.42
N LEU A 807 -38.57 28.38 -12.19
CA LEU A 807 -39.91 27.77 -12.29
C LEU A 807 -40.06 26.67 -11.23
#